data_AF-A0A7X4AFF0-F1
#
_entry.id   AF-A0A7X4AFF0-F1
#
_cell.length_a   1.000
_cell.length_b   1.000
_cell.length_c   1.000
_cell.angle_alpha   90.00
_cell.angle_beta   90.00
_cell.angle_gamma   90.00
#
_symmetry.space_group_name_H-M   'P 1'
#
loop_
_entity.id
_entity.type
_entity.pdbx_description
1 polymer ?
#
loop_
_entity_poly.entity_id
_entity_poly.type
_entity_poly.pdbx_seq_one_letter_code
_entity_poly.pdbx_strand_id
1 'polypeptide(L)'
;MNAAESGNRGDADGAHRTAAGQLHHDRVAALELVEAPRIRVERTADCRGHRVRAQDGEAEDERILQGVRGMPNRHLPEAVADLEVREPKPGSQDMDDLRLAPGPPYSRDRFAVCQSPVASRYGQAHPEPLTYQGGVGIDGDPGRIAGRPRPEHEVAGGLVEIGVGRGLGRTLGSRAGGRGSEQQGGGHERGGQEARGHDSNLPWVGSSGRLNPKPRDESALWPRPEAPEEVFVRLALIGTIVGITALACGACSSAPASEEAGGDGSTGDDPTARVYSSARHDFRVTTVADGLDHPWSMAWLPSGEMLIVERPGRLRVVRDGALQPDPVAGLPAVYRDEGQGGFMDVLPHPDFAQNHWLYLSYGKPNHDGSEGATAVVRGRWEGDRVTDVEEIFEADAWGNNNNHFAGRMAFGTDGYLYVAVGDRMVTPNALDDHPALDVSNHMGTVVRLHDDGSVPSDNPFVARDDALPEVWSYGHRNMQGLTVDPLTGDVWANEHGPRGGDELNLIVGGANYGWPVVSHGINYDGTVFTNERNRAGLESPRFVWTPSIGVSGMMIYRGDSFPWWRGNAFVGGLVGQQLARVTLEGQDAVSLETLLEGELGRIRDVREGPDGFIYLALEHLEDLTAVVRLEPVSNDIEALFNTFSIVAIDPSTGESGVAVTTRNPCVGNAVPWVRAGVGAVATQGGTRLEYGNDLLDLLEQGVAPQEAMDRVVAADERRDRRQVGVIGADGRSAQWTGSGQYGAEDRGDWVAERAGRHYAVQGNSLVGTAVVDSVAVAFERSEGSGRHLADRLIEALQAGQRLGGDGRHGETQSAAVLVADPRPGMSRRPDGVTTDINICEHPEPVRELRRIYAVASETLGFRRLEQFVGRDVFQLKVMLHALGYYRPESPAPAIDSPGVLVYDQESVDAVDRFRADQGWQTTVPGYVDSRTIERLWSLLEEAGRAGEVRDRIRDVVRVRR
;
A
#
# COMPACT_ATOMS: atom_id res chain seq x y z
N MET A 1 -48.86 24.12 -24.61
CA MET A 1 -49.43 24.45 -25.95
C MET A 1 -48.89 25.80 -26.41
N ASN A 2 -48.87 26.04 -27.74
CA ASN A 2 -49.05 27.30 -28.50
C ASN A 2 -48.95 28.66 -27.77
N ALA A 3 -48.37 29.72 -28.32
CA ALA A 3 -47.58 29.98 -29.55
C ALA A 3 -46.80 31.31 -29.29
N ALA A 4 -46.13 32.06 -30.19
CA ALA A 4 -45.86 32.10 -31.64
C ALA A 4 -44.56 32.96 -31.81
N GLU A 5 -43.99 33.40 -32.94
CA GLU A 5 -43.95 33.12 -34.39
C GLU A 5 -42.71 33.93 -34.93
N SER A 6 -42.19 33.89 -36.16
CA SER A 6 -42.46 33.21 -37.45
C SER A 6 -41.09 33.08 -38.18
N GLY A 7 -40.80 32.06 -38.98
CA GLY A 7 -41.00 32.06 -40.45
C GLY A 7 -39.72 32.46 -41.23
N ASN A 8 -39.44 32.02 -42.47
CA ASN A 8 -40.08 31.01 -43.33
C ASN A 8 -39.18 30.67 -44.57
N ARG A 9 -39.38 29.48 -45.19
CA ARG A 9 -38.86 28.99 -46.51
C ARG A 9 -37.36 28.64 -46.57
N GLY A 10 -36.91 27.60 -47.29
CA GLY A 10 -37.56 26.56 -48.14
C GLY A 10 -36.45 25.81 -48.94
N ASP A 11 -36.68 24.79 -49.78
CA ASP A 11 -37.86 23.96 -50.09
C ASP A 11 -37.41 22.74 -50.97
N ALA A 12 -38.26 21.71 -51.14
CA ALA A 12 -38.21 20.63 -52.18
C ALA A 12 -37.02 19.61 -52.26
N ASP A 13 -37.12 18.43 -52.92
CA ASP A 13 -38.20 17.41 -53.09
C ASP A 13 -37.67 16.09 -53.77
N GLY A 14 -38.35 14.94 -53.58
CA GLY A 14 -38.30 13.71 -54.44
C GLY A 14 -37.11 12.73 -54.32
N ALA A 15 -37.14 11.49 -54.87
CA ALA A 15 -38.25 10.65 -55.34
C ALA A 15 -37.89 9.13 -55.61
N HIS A 16 -38.64 8.20 -55.00
CA HIS A 16 -39.25 6.95 -55.56
C HIS A 16 -38.52 5.80 -56.35
N ARG A 17 -38.83 4.54 -55.92
CA ARG A 17 -39.17 3.30 -56.72
C ARG A 17 -38.02 2.48 -57.39
N THR A 18 -38.11 1.17 -57.73
CA THR A 18 -39.14 0.07 -57.60
C THR A 18 -38.53 -1.35 -57.80
N ALA A 19 -39.13 -2.42 -57.23
CA ALA A 19 -39.22 -3.79 -57.81
C ALA A 19 -40.18 -4.74 -57.03
N ALA A 20 -40.64 -5.85 -57.65
CA ALA A 20 -41.46 -6.96 -57.09
C ALA A 20 -41.15 -8.27 -57.87
N GLY A 21 -41.57 -9.52 -57.55
CA GLY A 21 -42.40 -10.12 -56.48
C GLY A 21 -43.33 -11.24 -57.03
N GLN A 22 -43.59 -12.36 -56.30
CA GLN A 22 -44.62 -13.42 -56.56
C GLN A 22 -44.65 -14.48 -55.40
N LEU A 23 -45.80 -14.84 -54.79
CA LEU A 23 -46.81 -15.90 -55.07
C LEU A 23 -46.33 -17.38 -54.89
N HIS A 24 -47.08 -18.36 -54.31
CA HIS A 24 -48.27 -18.41 -53.42
C HIS A 24 -48.57 -19.89 -52.99
N HIS A 25 -49.10 -20.19 -51.78
CA HIS A 25 -50.15 -21.22 -51.44
C HIS A 25 -50.25 -21.59 -49.93
N ASP A 26 -51.48 -21.60 -49.38
CA ASP A 26 -52.19 -22.60 -48.51
C ASP A 26 -51.48 -23.43 -47.38
N ARG A 27 -52.10 -23.84 -46.24
CA ARG A 27 -53.43 -23.62 -45.59
C ARG A 27 -53.48 -24.27 -44.16
N VAL A 28 -54.11 -23.61 -43.15
CA VAL A 28 -54.70 -24.21 -41.89
C VAL A 28 -53.67 -24.85 -40.89
N ALA A 29 -53.81 -25.00 -39.55
CA ALA A 29 -54.77 -24.70 -38.44
C ALA A 29 -53.96 -24.14 -37.21
N ALA A 30 -54.46 -23.61 -36.07
CA ALA A 30 -55.77 -23.51 -35.36
C ALA A 30 -56.01 -24.50 -34.17
N LEU A 31 -56.68 -23.99 -33.10
CA LEU A 31 -56.89 -24.53 -31.73
C LEU A 31 -55.63 -24.51 -30.82
N GLU A 32 -55.61 -24.06 -29.55
CA GLU A 32 -56.53 -23.41 -28.56
C GLU A 32 -55.65 -22.84 -27.39
N LEU A 33 -56.02 -22.03 -26.36
CA LEU A 33 -57.24 -21.38 -25.82
C LEU A 33 -56.84 -20.15 -24.91
N VAL A 34 -57.81 -19.29 -24.51
CA VAL A 34 -58.03 -18.54 -23.21
C VAL A 34 -56.84 -18.07 -22.32
N GLU A 35 -56.77 -16.84 -21.78
CA GLU A 35 -57.62 -15.62 -21.87
C GLU A 35 -56.86 -14.31 -21.49
N ALA A 36 -57.51 -13.15 -21.59
CA ALA A 36 -56.96 -11.83 -21.20
C ALA A 36 -58.05 -10.85 -20.68
N PRO A 37 -57.68 -9.87 -19.84
CA PRO A 37 -58.05 -8.47 -20.12
C PRO A 37 -56.98 -7.44 -19.63
N ARG A 38 -56.89 -6.15 -19.99
CA ARG A 38 -57.39 -5.17 -21.00
C ARG A 38 -56.99 -3.76 -20.44
N ILE A 39 -57.13 -2.69 -21.27
CA ILE A 39 -57.23 -1.24 -20.88
C ILE A 39 -55.89 -0.55 -20.48
N ARG A 40 -55.42 0.61 -20.99
CA ARG A 40 -55.95 1.97 -21.40
C ARG A 40 -56.08 2.98 -20.23
N VAL A 41 -55.82 4.29 -20.35
CA VAL A 41 -55.11 5.16 -21.34
C VAL A 41 -54.90 6.59 -20.77
N GLU A 42 -53.95 7.39 -21.32
CA GLU A 42 -53.84 8.87 -21.20
C GLU A 42 -53.54 9.48 -19.79
N ARG A 43 -53.12 10.75 -19.59
CA ARG A 43 -52.87 11.90 -20.52
C ARG A 43 -51.74 12.84 -20.01
N THR A 44 -51.33 13.77 -20.88
CA THR A 44 -50.35 14.87 -20.71
C THR A 44 -50.80 16.06 -19.85
N ALA A 45 -49.86 16.82 -19.26
CA ALA A 45 -50.01 18.26 -18.98
C ALA A 45 -48.65 19.01 -19.01
N ASP A 46 -48.70 20.30 -19.34
CA ASP A 46 -47.60 21.27 -19.48
C ASP A 46 -48.04 22.56 -18.77
N CYS A 47 -47.17 23.22 -17.98
CA CYS A 47 -47.39 24.61 -17.55
C CYS A 47 -46.13 25.30 -17.01
N ARG A 48 -46.01 26.60 -17.31
CA ARG A 48 -45.11 27.56 -16.63
C ARG A 48 -45.84 28.19 -15.43
N GLY A 49 -45.11 28.72 -14.46
CA GLY A 49 -45.68 29.19 -13.19
C GLY A 49 -46.31 30.59 -13.20
N HIS A 50 -47.06 30.87 -12.14
CA HIS A 50 -47.45 32.19 -11.64
C HIS A 50 -47.35 32.12 -10.10
N ARG A 51 -46.57 32.97 -9.42
CA ARG A 51 -46.98 34.31 -8.95
C ARG A 51 -48.43 34.38 -8.44
N VAL A 52 -48.61 34.20 -7.13
CA VAL A 52 -49.72 34.78 -6.38
C VAL A 52 -49.24 36.12 -5.77
N ARG A 53 -50.08 37.14 -5.81
CA ARG A 53 -49.83 38.44 -5.17
C ARG A 53 -50.28 38.42 -3.70
N ALA A 54 -49.50 39.02 -2.82
CA ALA A 54 -50.06 39.95 -1.84
C ALA A 54 -50.06 41.36 -2.46
N GLN A 55 -50.91 42.26 -1.97
CA GLN A 55 -51.03 43.64 -2.49
C GLN A 55 -50.56 44.67 -1.46
N ASP A 56 -50.12 45.82 -1.96
CA ASP A 56 -49.55 46.94 -1.21
C ASP A 56 -50.60 47.85 -0.54
N GLY A 57 -50.12 48.72 0.36
CA GLY A 57 -50.88 49.80 1.03
C GLY A 57 -51.08 49.55 2.54
N GLU A 58 -50.83 50.48 3.46
CA GLU A 58 -50.26 51.86 3.42
C GLU A 58 -49.42 52.03 4.74
N ALA A 59 -48.68 53.10 5.07
CA ALA A 59 -48.62 54.49 4.59
C ALA A 59 -47.22 55.13 4.84
N GLU A 60 -47.08 56.43 4.55
CA GLU A 60 -45.83 57.24 4.59
C GLU A 60 -45.65 58.08 5.89
N ASP A 61 -44.40 58.38 6.24
CA ASP A 61 -43.84 59.67 6.75
C ASP A 61 -42.46 59.39 7.42
N GLU A 62 -41.30 59.80 6.90
CA GLU A 62 -40.76 61.17 6.69
C GLU A 62 -40.50 61.99 7.99
N ARG A 63 -39.25 61.93 8.49
CA ARG A 63 -38.43 63.08 8.97
C ARG A 63 -37.07 62.63 9.52
N ILE A 64 -35.98 63.41 9.50
CA ILE A 64 -35.37 64.29 8.48
C ILE A 64 -34.02 64.76 9.06
N LEU A 65 -32.90 64.50 8.36
CA LEU A 65 -31.62 65.27 8.29
C LEU A 65 -30.86 65.65 9.61
N GLN A 66 -29.52 65.84 9.67
CA GLN A 66 -28.48 65.90 8.64
C GLN A 66 -27.04 65.73 9.21
N GLY A 67 -26.09 65.31 8.37
CA GLY A 67 -24.64 65.54 8.55
C GLY A 67 -23.82 64.38 9.17
N VAL A 68 -22.55 64.16 8.82
CA VAL A 68 -21.62 64.84 7.87
C VAL A 68 -20.71 63.79 7.17
N ARG A 69 -20.18 64.11 5.98
CA ARG A 69 -19.25 63.27 5.17
C ARG A 69 -17.79 63.37 5.64
N GLY A 70 -16.94 62.37 5.35
CA GLY A 70 -15.50 62.63 5.17
C GLY A 70 -14.52 61.44 5.25
N MET A 71 -14.05 61.02 4.08
CA MET A 71 -12.82 60.31 3.63
C MET A 71 -11.52 60.24 4.51
N PRO A 72 -10.49 59.44 4.12
CA PRO A 72 -9.73 58.60 5.06
C PRO A 72 -8.24 58.96 5.31
N ASN A 73 -7.59 58.08 6.10
CA ASN A 73 -6.13 57.80 6.21
C ASN A 73 -5.18 58.90 6.71
N ARG A 74 -4.55 58.65 7.88
CA ARG A 74 -3.13 59.01 8.18
C ARG A 74 -2.58 58.41 9.49
N HIS A 75 -1.58 57.54 9.34
CA HIS A 75 -0.29 57.45 10.05
C HIS A 75 -0.09 57.67 11.59
N LEU A 76 0.84 56.86 12.13
CA LEU A 76 1.77 57.08 13.27
C LEU A 76 1.21 56.98 14.71
N PRO A 77 2.06 56.76 15.75
CA PRO A 77 3.53 56.54 15.76
C PRO A 77 4.02 55.26 16.49
N GLU A 78 5.34 55.05 16.48
CA GLU A 78 6.08 54.14 17.37
C GLU A 78 6.17 54.68 18.83
N ALA A 79 6.45 53.80 19.79
CA ALA A 79 7.09 54.16 21.07
C ALA A 79 7.84 52.95 21.68
N VAL A 80 9.06 53.18 22.17
CA VAL A 80 9.95 52.17 22.78
C VAL A 80 10.03 52.37 24.30
N ALA A 81 10.24 51.30 25.06
CA ALA A 81 10.72 51.33 26.45
C ALA A 81 11.62 50.13 26.73
N ASP A 82 12.80 50.36 27.32
CA ASP A 82 13.88 49.38 27.49
C ASP A 82 13.73 48.48 28.73
N LEU A 83 14.51 47.39 28.76
CA LEU A 83 15.37 47.06 29.91
C LEU A 83 16.47 46.03 29.55
N GLU A 84 17.72 46.34 29.90
CA GLU A 84 18.90 45.47 29.69
C GLU A 84 18.91 44.25 30.63
N VAL A 85 19.52 43.13 30.19
CA VAL A 85 20.19 42.16 31.08
C VAL A 85 21.57 41.81 30.49
N ARG A 86 22.61 41.78 31.34
CA ARG A 86 24.01 41.55 30.96
C ARG A 86 24.50 40.14 31.30
N GLU A 87 25.56 39.72 30.61
CA GLU A 87 26.32 38.50 30.92
C GLU A 87 26.94 38.50 32.34
N PRO A 88 27.09 37.33 32.97
CA PRO A 88 27.95 37.13 34.13
C PRO A 88 29.30 36.44 33.80
N LYS A 89 30.38 36.85 34.48
CA LYS A 89 31.65 36.10 34.60
C LYS A 89 32.06 35.99 36.09
N PRO A 90 32.94 35.04 36.48
CA PRO A 90 32.71 34.25 37.70
C PRO A 90 33.62 34.55 38.91
N GLY A 91 33.20 34.01 40.07
CA GLY A 91 33.98 33.89 41.32
C GLY A 91 33.40 34.69 42.49
N SER A 92 33.53 34.28 43.76
CA SER A 92 34.03 33.03 44.36
C SER A 92 33.76 33.01 45.87
N GLN A 93 33.84 31.84 46.54
CA GLN A 93 33.81 31.63 48.00
C GLN A 93 32.46 31.85 48.72
N ASP A 94 32.06 31.08 49.75
CA ASP A 94 32.63 29.82 50.28
C ASP A 94 31.54 28.90 50.87
N MET A 95 31.64 27.62 50.52
CA MET A 95 31.70 26.45 51.44
C MET A 95 30.86 26.43 52.73
N ASP A 96 29.78 25.65 52.76
CA ASP A 96 29.78 24.29 53.36
C ASP A 96 28.37 23.66 53.34
N ASP A 97 28.15 22.59 52.53
CA ASP A 97 27.74 21.29 53.08
C ASP A 97 27.87 20.13 52.05
N LEU A 98 28.10 18.93 52.57
CA LEU A 98 28.73 17.78 51.93
C LEU A 98 28.00 17.07 50.74
N ARG A 99 28.64 17.15 49.55
CA ARG A 99 28.90 16.06 48.56
C ARG A 99 27.74 15.14 48.10
N LEU A 100 27.36 15.27 46.82
CA LEU A 100 26.55 14.30 46.06
C LEU A 100 27.31 13.73 44.85
N ALA A 101 27.42 12.39 44.76
CA ALA A 101 27.57 11.56 43.54
C ALA A 101 27.84 10.08 43.93
N PRO A 102 27.56 9.07 43.07
CA PRO A 102 26.70 9.05 41.88
C PRO A 102 25.47 8.11 42.06
N GLY A 103 24.50 8.18 41.14
CA GLY A 103 23.31 7.30 41.13
C GLY A 103 23.19 6.45 39.86
N PRO A 104 23.35 5.11 39.94
CA PRO A 104 22.94 4.16 38.90
C PRO A 104 21.63 3.43 39.31
N PRO A 105 21.22 2.33 38.64
CA PRO A 105 20.07 2.31 37.74
C PRO A 105 18.76 1.82 38.36
N TYR A 106 17.66 1.96 37.60
CA TYR A 106 16.31 1.51 37.96
C TYR A 106 16.23 -0.01 38.24
N SER A 107 15.45 -0.38 39.26
CA SER A 107 14.96 -1.76 39.47
C SER A 107 13.50 -1.76 39.95
N ARG A 108 12.80 -2.88 39.77
CA ARG A 108 11.38 -3.06 40.13
C ARG A 108 11.22 -3.29 41.63
N ASP A 109 10.24 -2.66 42.29
CA ASP A 109 8.96 -3.33 42.64
C ASP A 109 7.94 -2.44 43.39
N ARG A 110 6.65 -2.77 43.20
CA ARG A 110 5.48 -2.57 44.11
C ARG A 110 5.09 -1.15 44.60
N PHE A 111 3.93 -0.71 44.12
CA PHE A 111 3.06 0.22 44.85
C PHE A 111 2.39 -0.45 46.06
N ALA A 112 2.06 0.33 47.10
CA ALA A 112 1.25 -0.08 48.24
C ALA A 112 -0.11 0.64 48.24
N VAL A 113 -1.20 -0.07 48.53
CA VAL A 113 -2.57 0.46 48.57
C VAL A 113 -2.96 0.82 50.01
N CYS A 114 -3.53 2.00 50.22
CA CYS A 114 -4.10 2.40 51.51
C CYS A 114 -5.54 1.88 51.67
N GLN A 115 -5.88 1.41 52.88
CA GLN A 115 -7.21 0.89 53.21
C GLN A 115 -8.05 1.84 54.08
N SER A 116 -9.37 1.74 53.96
CA SER A 116 -10.32 2.03 55.04
C SER A 116 -11.64 1.25 54.84
N PRO A 117 -12.43 0.99 55.90
CA PRO A 117 -12.85 -0.39 56.17
C PRO A 117 -14.35 -0.58 56.47
N VAL A 118 -14.78 -1.84 56.70
CA VAL A 118 -15.70 -2.22 57.79
C VAL A 118 -15.65 -3.75 58.07
N ALA A 119 -16.01 -4.13 59.30
CA ALA A 119 -15.97 -5.49 59.86
C ALA A 119 -17.18 -6.37 59.39
N SER A 120 -17.33 -7.69 59.59
CA SER A 120 -16.65 -8.80 60.34
C SER A 120 -17.12 -10.16 59.71
N ARG A 121 -16.86 -11.43 60.14
CA ARG A 121 -16.63 -12.09 61.45
C ARG A 121 -15.80 -13.39 61.34
N TYR A 122 -15.54 -13.97 62.52
CA TYR A 122 -14.94 -15.27 62.86
C TYR A 122 -15.39 -16.53 62.08
N GLY A 123 -14.43 -17.47 61.91
CA GLY A 123 -14.66 -18.91 61.72
C GLY A 123 -13.34 -19.69 61.59
N GLN A 124 -12.95 -20.50 62.59
CA GLN A 124 -11.72 -21.33 62.57
C GLN A 124 -12.02 -22.80 62.27
N ALA A 125 -11.17 -23.46 61.47
CA ALA A 125 -10.75 -24.86 61.67
C ALA A 125 -9.61 -25.29 60.71
N HIS A 126 -8.55 -25.91 61.24
CA HIS A 126 -7.64 -26.85 60.55
C HIS A 126 -8.00 -28.27 61.06
N PRO A 127 -7.81 -29.36 60.27
CA PRO A 127 -6.47 -29.99 60.15
C PRO A 127 -6.13 -30.67 58.81
N GLU A 128 -4.86 -31.04 58.65
CA GLU A 128 -4.34 -32.03 57.66
C GLU A 128 -4.18 -33.42 58.36
N PRO A 129 -3.31 -34.39 57.94
CA PRO A 129 -2.77 -34.78 56.61
C PRO A 129 -2.88 -36.34 56.36
N LEU A 130 -2.06 -36.89 55.44
CA LEU A 130 -1.57 -38.30 55.33
C LEU A 130 -2.46 -39.34 54.57
N THR A 131 -1.95 -40.35 53.82
CA THR A 131 -0.57 -40.73 53.40
C THR A 131 -0.51 -41.77 52.25
N TYR A 132 0.72 -41.97 51.71
CA TYR A 132 1.31 -43.22 51.16
C TYR A 132 0.90 -43.66 49.73
N GLN A 133 1.74 -44.29 48.88
CA GLN A 133 3.18 -44.66 48.87
C GLN A 133 3.83 -44.22 47.52
N GLY A 134 5.13 -44.30 47.19
CA GLY A 134 6.34 -44.87 47.85
C GLY A 134 6.88 -46.10 47.10
N GLY A 135 8.15 -46.20 46.64
CA GLY A 135 9.31 -45.29 46.61
C GLY A 135 10.37 -45.85 45.61
N VAL A 136 11.70 -45.83 45.78
CA VAL A 136 12.64 -45.33 46.82
C VAL A 136 14.06 -45.17 46.20
N GLY A 137 14.79 -44.06 46.47
CA GLY A 137 16.27 -44.03 46.54
C GLY A 137 17.11 -43.63 45.31
N ILE A 138 18.37 -43.16 45.44
CA ILE A 138 19.21 -42.86 46.64
C ILE A 138 20.27 -41.74 46.32
N ASP A 139 20.56 -40.86 47.31
CA ASP A 139 21.76 -39.99 47.58
C ASP A 139 22.42 -39.00 46.57
N GLY A 140 22.82 -37.81 47.08
CA GLY A 140 24.08 -37.12 46.73
C GLY A 140 24.06 -35.58 46.53
N ASP A 141 24.64 -34.79 47.46
CA ASP A 141 24.90 -33.32 47.39
C ASP A 141 25.97 -32.89 48.43
N PRO A 142 26.47 -31.62 48.53
CA PRO A 142 27.31 -30.81 47.63
C PRO A 142 28.80 -30.68 48.11
N GLY A 143 29.68 -29.98 47.36
CA GLY A 143 31.07 -29.70 47.80
C GLY A 143 31.82 -28.51 47.15
N ARG A 144 32.68 -27.82 47.92
CA ARG A 144 33.59 -26.70 47.53
C ARG A 144 34.99 -27.23 47.06
N ILE A 145 35.94 -26.46 46.50
CA ILE A 145 36.90 -25.52 47.14
C ILE A 145 37.75 -24.79 46.03
N ALA A 146 38.45 -23.69 46.37
CA ALA A 146 39.16 -22.76 45.44
C ALA A 146 40.69 -22.99 45.24
N GLY A 147 41.30 -22.28 44.26
CA GLY A 147 42.77 -22.20 44.07
C GLY A 147 43.27 -21.16 43.02
N ARG A 148 44.45 -20.56 43.27
CA ARG A 148 45.34 -19.74 42.39
C ARG A 148 46.76 -20.42 42.40
N PRO A 149 47.85 -20.02 41.68
CA PRO A 149 48.15 -18.77 40.92
C PRO A 149 48.96 -18.93 39.57
N ARG A 150 49.64 -17.84 39.15
CA ARG A 150 50.62 -17.62 38.03
C ARG A 150 51.84 -18.59 37.98
N PRO A 151 52.68 -18.70 36.91
CA PRO A 151 53.51 -17.67 36.17
C PRO A 151 53.05 -17.45 34.70
N GLU A 152 53.42 -16.43 33.89
CA GLU A 152 54.62 -15.55 33.69
C GLU A 152 55.79 -16.15 32.86
N HIS A 153 56.00 -15.64 31.63
CA HIS A 153 57.28 -15.12 31.09
C HIS A 153 57.11 -14.40 29.72
N GLU A 154 58.18 -13.78 29.20
CA GLU A 154 58.20 -12.68 28.21
C GLU A 154 59.48 -12.74 27.31
N VAL A 155 59.63 -11.83 26.33
CA VAL A 155 60.84 -11.53 25.50
C VAL A 155 61.10 -12.56 24.35
N ALA A 156 61.51 -12.24 23.10
CA ALA A 156 61.86 -11.03 22.32
C ALA A 156 61.18 -11.13 20.91
N GLY A 157 61.20 -10.19 19.95
CA GLY A 157 61.98 -8.96 19.75
C GLY A 157 63.00 -9.10 18.60
N GLY A 158 62.73 -8.51 17.42
CA GLY A 158 63.64 -8.56 16.26
C GLY A 158 63.20 -7.72 15.05
N LEU A 159 64.11 -6.87 14.55
CA LEU A 159 64.00 -6.03 13.34
C LEU A 159 65.08 -6.45 12.33
N VAL A 160 64.74 -6.58 11.04
CA VAL A 160 65.68 -6.51 9.89
C VAL A 160 64.97 -5.88 8.68
N GLU A 161 65.74 -5.17 7.84
CA GLU A 161 65.30 -4.35 6.71
C GLU A 161 65.31 -5.04 5.32
N ILE A 162 64.59 -4.42 4.37
CA ILE A 162 64.91 -4.22 2.93
C ILE A 162 65.34 -5.43 2.06
N GLY A 163 64.61 -5.62 0.95
CA GLY A 163 65.08 -6.40 -0.22
C GLY A 163 64.41 -5.96 -1.53
N VAL A 164 65.14 -5.26 -2.40
CA VAL A 164 64.63 -4.77 -3.70
C VAL A 164 65.05 -5.72 -4.84
N GLY A 165 64.13 -6.06 -5.75
CA GLY A 165 64.43 -6.87 -6.94
C GLY A 165 63.55 -6.53 -8.15
N ARG A 166 64.17 -6.17 -9.29
CA ARG A 166 63.52 -5.92 -10.59
C ARG A 166 63.89 -7.00 -11.61
N GLY A 167 62.95 -7.36 -12.50
CA GLY A 167 63.20 -8.03 -13.79
C GLY A 167 61.86 -8.52 -14.38
N LEU A 168 61.29 -8.02 -15.49
CA LEU A 168 61.76 -7.84 -16.89
C LEU A 168 62.02 -9.15 -17.66
N GLY A 169 61.22 -9.38 -18.73
CA GLY A 169 61.30 -10.52 -19.67
C GLY A 169 59.96 -11.26 -19.76
N ARG A 170 58.96 -10.91 -20.58
CA ARG A 170 58.90 -10.56 -22.04
C ARG A 170 59.06 -11.79 -22.96
N THR A 171 58.29 -11.82 -24.06
CA THR A 171 58.29 -12.81 -25.18
C THR A 171 57.69 -14.19 -24.88
N LEU A 172 57.14 -14.97 -25.83
CA LEU A 172 56.30 -14.75 -27.05
C LEU A 172 56.05 -16.14 -27.68
N GLY A 173 54.95 -16.31 -28.43
CA GLY A 173 54.69 -17.51 -29.25
C GLY A 173 53.67 -18.47 -28.63
N SER A 174 52.45 -18.72 -29.14
CA SER A 174 51.84 -18.77 -30.48
C SER A 174 51.82 -20.16 -31.13
N ARG A 175 50.67 -20.50 -31.74
CA ARG A 175 50.29 -21.75 -32.42
C ARG A 175 50.06 -22.94 -31.46
N ALA A 176 48.89 -23.59 -31.36
CA ALA A 176 47.78 -23.91 -32.28
C ALA A 176 47.99 -25.16 -33.16
N GLY A 177 46.98 -26.04 -33.16
CA GLY A 177 46.81 -27.18 -34.07
C GLY A 177 46.82 -28.55 -33.38
N GLY A 178 45.86 -29.42 -33.74
CA GLY A 178 45.86 -30.85 -33.38
C GLY A 178 44.53 -31.39 -32.86
N ARG A 179 43.72 -31.98 -33.75
CA ARG A 179 42.62 -32.88 -33.36
C ARG A 179 43.14 -34.32 -33.28
N GLY A 180 42.56 -35.12 -32.40
CA GLY A 180 42.66 -36.59 -32.39
C GLY A 180 42.66 -37.10 -30.95
N SER A 181 41.71 -37.86 -30.39
CA SER A 181 40.72 -38.86 -30.87
C SER A 181 41.08 -40.23 -30.31
N GLU A 182 40.09 -40.91 -29.72
CA GLU A 182 40.14 -42.32 -29.24
C GLU A 182 41.10 -42.62 -28.07
N GLN A 183 40.96 -43.74 -27.34
CA GLN A 183 39.79 -44.38 -26.71
C GLN A 183 40.32 -45.47 -25.74
N GLN A 184 39.56 -45.83 -24.70
CA GLN A 184 39.71 -47.03 -23.84
C GLN A 184 40.95 -47.13 -22.91
N GLY A 185 40.80 -47.86 -21.79
CA GLY A 185 41.91 -48.71 -21.34
C GLY A 185 42.20 -48.97 -19.85
N GLY A 186 41.22 -49.03 -18.94
CA GLY A 186 41.42 -49.56 -17.56
C GLY A 186 42.16 -48.64 -16.57
N GLY A 187 42.02 -48.79 -15.25
CA GLY A 187 41.21 -49.73 -14.46
C GLY A 187 42.02 -50.56 -13.45
N HIS A 188 41.34 -51.06 -12.39
CA HIS A 188 41.89 -51.81 -11.23
C HIS A 188 42.73 -50.98 -10.24
N GLU A 189 42.79 -51.23 -8.93
CA GLU A 189 42.07 -52.10 -7.96
C GLU A 189 42.35 -51.54 -6.53
N ARG A 190 41.73 -51.88 -5.37
CA ARG A 190 40.79 -52.89 -4.82
C ARG A 190 39.88 -52.16 -3.77
N GLY A 191 38.88 -52.74 -3.11
CA GLY A 191 38.30 -54.10 -3.09
C GLY A 191 37.80 -54.49 -1.67
N GLY A 192 36.74 -55.30 -1.57
CA GLY A 192 36.11 -55.77 -0.31
C GLY A 192 34.71 -55.17 -0.09
N GLN A 193 33.55 -55.86 -0.16
CA GLN A 193 33.08 -57.19 0.34
C GLN A 193 32.63 -57.16 1.82
N GLU A 194 31.50 -57.79 2.25
CA GLU A 194 30.54 -58.65 1.50
C GLU A 194 29.16 -58.86 2.18
N ALA A 195 28.19 -59.31 1.35
CA ALA A 195 27.20 -60.40 1.60
C ALA A 195 26.08 -60.27 2.66
N ARG A 196 24.94 -61.00 2.60
CA ARG A 196 24.14 -61.78 1.59
C ARG A 196 22.77 -62.07 2.26
N GLY A 197 21.64 -62.41 1.62
CA GLY A 197 21.23 -62.55 0.21
C GLY A 197 19.76 -62.11 0.07
N HIS A 198 18.78 -62.83 -0.47
CA HIS A 198 18.73 -64.11 -1.23
C HIS A 198 17.36 -64.25 -1.95
N ASP A 199 17.09 -65.39 -2.61
CA ASP A 199 16.11 -65.55 -3.71
C ASP A 199 14.68 -66.00 -3.33
N SER A 200 13.71 -65.76 -4.22
CA SER A 200 12.88 -66.82 -4.84
C SER A 200 11.99 -66.27 -5.98
N ASN A 201 11.42 -67.14 -6.83
CA ASN A 201 11.09 -66.80 -8.22
C ASN A 201 9.88 -67.58 -8.80
N LEU A 202 9.01 -66.90 -9.58
CA LEU A 202 8.10 -67.45 -10.61
C LEU A 202 6.93 -68.38 -10.13
N PRO A 203 5.82 -68.59 -10.91
CA PRO A 203 5.77 -68.99 -12.34
C PRO A 203 4.86 -68.13 -13.27
N TRP A 204 4.67 -68.62 -14.50
CA TRP A 204 4.20 -67.91 -15.71
C TRP A 204 3.18 -68.75 -16.52
N VAL A 205 2.83 -68.30 -17.73
CA VAL A 205 2.05 -68.98 -18.81
C VAL A 205 0.52 -68.73 -18.75
N GLY A 206 -0.16 -68.35 -19.84
CA GLY A 206 0.33 -68.26 -21.23
C GLY A 206 -0.54 -67.51 -22.25
N SER A 207 -0.11 -67.64 -23.52
CA SER A 207 -0.52 -66.89 -24.72
C SER A 207 -1.66 -67.57 -25.51
N SER A 208 -2.18 -67.13 -26.67
CA SER A 208 -1.63 -66.23 -27.72
C SER A 208 -2.71 -65.70 -28.68
N GLY A 209 -2.39 -64.65 -29.45
CA GLY A 209 -3.14 -64.16 -30.63
C GLY A 209 -2.25 -63.28 -31.50
N ARG A 210 -2.25 -63.46 -32.83
CA ARG A 210 -1.30 -62.80 -33.76
C ARG A 210 -1.96 -61.68 -34.56
N LEU A 211 -1.21 -60.61 -34.86
CA LEU A 211 -0.78 -60.24 -36.24
C LEU A 211 0.05 -58.93 -36.24
N ASN A 212 0.79 -58.69 -37.33
CA ASN A 212 1.64 -57.52 -37.60
C ASN A 212 1.82 -57.43 -39.14
N PRO A 213 1.81 -56.25 -39.78
CA PRO A 213 3.09 -55.68 -40.23
C PRO A 213 3.19 -54.13 -40.29
N LYS A 214 4.44 -53.63 -40.38
CA LYS A 214 4.87 -52.31 -40.92
C LYS A 214 4.61 -52.25 -42.47
N PRO A 215 4.83 -51.14 -43.26
CA PRO A 215 5.81 -50.05 -43.07
C PRO A 215 5.57 -48.65 -43.75
N ARG A 216 6.65 -47.82 -43.80
CA ARG A 216 7.04 -46.77 -44.80
C ARG A 216 6.30 -45.42 -44.89
N ASP A 217 6.99 -44.36 -44.46
CA ASP A 217 7.80 -43.41 -45.28
C ASP A 217 7.43 -43.20 -46.77
N GLU A 218 7.22 -41.94 -47.20
CA GLU A 218 7.30 -41.50 -48.61
C GLU A 218 7.41 -39.95 -48.76
N SER A 219 7.98 -39.44 -49.87
CA SER A 219 8.04 -38.00 -50.17
C SER A 219 8.18 -37.61 -51.67
N ALA A 220 7.52 -36.50 -52.06
CA ALA A 220 7.73 -35.62 -53.23
C ALA A 220 7.28 -36.03 -54.68
N LEU A 221 7.16 -34.97 -55.52
CA LEU A 221 6.96 -34.86 -57.00
C LEU A 221 5.49 -34.70 -57.52
N TRP A 222 4.99 -33.56 -58.05
CA TRP A 222 5.27 -32.71 -59.26
C TRP A 222 4.36 -33.07 -60.48
N PRO A 223 3.80 -32.15 -61.35
CA PRO A 223 4.53 -31.16 -62.19
C PRO A 223 3.84 -29.80 -62.61
N ARG A 224 4.56 -29.00 -63.45
CA ARG A 224 4.18 -27.71 -64.12
C ARG A 224 3.58 -27.88 -65.55
N PRO A 225 2.99 -26.81 -66.14
CA PRO A 225 3.64 -25.97 -67.19
C PRO A 225 3.48 -24.44 -66.94
N GLU A 226 4.42 -23.51 -67.23
CA GLU A 226 4.90 -22.88 -68.50
C GLU A 226 4.03 -21.72 -69.07
N ALA A 227 4.66 -20.76 -69.78
CA ALA A 227 4.15 -19.39 -70.06
C ALA A 227 4.51 -18.88 -71.49
N PRO A 228 4.05 -17.68 -71.92
CA PRO A 228 4.97 -16.72 -72.57
C PRO A 228 4.70 -15.18 -72.39
N GLU A 229 5.79 -14.39 -72.38
CA GLU A 229 6.04 -13.10 -73.11
C GLU A 229 5.18 -11.81 -72.86
N GLU A 230 5.64 -10.54 -73.01
CA GLU A 230 6.99 -9.98 -73.31
C GLU A 230 7.21 -8.52 -72.77
N VAL A 231 8.39 -8.28 -72.16
CA VAL A 231 9.40 -7.17 -72.33
C VAL A 231 9.02 -5.72 -72.74
N PHE A 232 9.46 -4.70 -71.96
CA PHE A 232 10.47 -3.66 -72.36
C PHE A 232 10.98 -2.79 -71.17
N VAL A 233 12.01 -1.95 -71.40
CA VAL A 233 12.84 -1.27 -70.37
C VAL A 233 13.29 0.15 -70.79
N ARG A 234 13.34 1.13 -69.85
CA ARG A 234 14.39 2.19 -69.62
C ARG A 234 13.90 3.63 -69.30
N LEU A 235 14.46 4.16 -68.20
CA LEU A 235 15.09 5.50 -67.99
C LEU A 235 14.53 6.78 -68.66
N ALA A 236 14.28 7.81 -67.83
CA ALA A 236 14.63 9.22 -68.10
C ALA A 236 14.74 10.02 -66.77
N LEU A 237 15.36 11.22 -66.81
CA LEU A 237 15.65 12.08 -65.65
C LEU A 237 15.41 13.57 -65.98
N ILE A 238 15.22 14.42 -64.95
CA ILE A 238 15.31 15.91 -64.96
C ILE A 238 14.16 16.68 -65.64
N GLY A 239 13.73 17.80 -65.04
CA GLY A 239 12.70 18.70 -65.58
C GLY A 239 12.36 19.94 -64.72
N THR A 240 13.35 20.68 -64.23
CA THR A 240 13.16 21.85 -63.32
C THR A 240 12.90 23.17 -64.07
N ILE A 241 12.00 24.01 -63.56
CA ILE A 241 11.96 25.51 -63.59
C ILE A 241 10.71 25.91 -62.77
N VAL A 242 10.80 26.50 -61.57
CA VAL A 242 11.23 27.86 -61.20
C VAL A 242 10.23 28.94 -61.64
N GLY A 243 9.54 29.56 -60.67
CA GLY A 243 8.62 30.68 -60.86
C GLY A 243 8.56 31.57 -59.62
N ILE A 244 9.55 32.45 -59.45
CA ILE A 244 9.61 33.41 -58.34
C ILE A 244 8.65 34.57 -58.63
N THR A 245 7.75 34.88 -57.69
CA THR A 245 7.10 36.20 -57.65
C THR A 245 7.07 36.69 -56.21
N ALA A 246 7.85 37.71 -55.89
CA ALA A 246 7.76 38.42 -54.62
C ALA A 246 6.74 39.57 -54.75
N LEU A 247 5.92 39.79 -53.73
CA LEU A 247 5.21 41.05 -53.53
C LEU A 247 5.44 41.51 -52.09
N ALA A 248 6.02 42.70 -51.93
CA ALA A 248 6.22 43.35 -50.64
C ALA A 248 5.63 44.77 -50.68
N CYS A 249 4.54 44.96 -49.94
CA CYS A 249 3.91 46.24 -49.59
C CYS A 249 2.97 45.96 -48.39
N GLY A 250 2.78 46.84 -47.41
CA GLY A 250 3.48 48.11 -47.19
C GLY A 250 2.72 49.05 -46.23
N ALA A 251 3.13 49.05 -44.95
CA ALA A 251 2.87 50.05 -43.90
C ALA A 251 1.43 50.52 -43.57
N CYS A 252 1.01 50.29 -42.32
CA CYS A 252 0.42 51.28 -41.37
C CYS A 252 0.14 50.53 -40.04
N SER A 253 0.90 50.67 -38.94
CA SER A 253 1.09 51.86 -38.09
C SER A 253 -0.12 52.26 -37.24
N SER A 254 -0.38 51.52 -36.16
CA SER A 254 -0.90 52.07 -34.90
C SER A 254 -0.63 51.13 -33.73
N ALA A 255 0.27 51.53 -32.82
CA ALA A 255 0.29 50.97 -31.47
C ALA A 255 -0.56 51.85 -30.54
N PRO A 256 -1.13 51.28 -29.48
CA PRO A 256 -1.07 51.89 -28.15
C PRO A 256 0.00 51.18 -27.31
N ALA A 257 0.50 51.86 -26.27
CA ALA A 257 1.44 51.29 -25.33
C ALA A 257 0.73 50.85 -24.04
N SER A 258 1.37 49.90 -23.33
CA SER A 258 1.35 49.71 -21.86
C SER A 258 0.00 49.80 -21.13
N GLU A 259 -0.45 48.66 -20.61
CA GLU A 259 -0.87 48.58 -19.21
C GLU A 259 0.04 47.55 -18.51
N GLU A 260 0.47 47.86 -17.29
CA GLU A 260 1.39 47.02 -16.51
C GLU A 260 0.59 45.95 -15.77
N ALA A 261 0.77 44.68 -16.14
CA ALA A 261 0.31 43.55 -15.35
C ALA A 261 1.35 43.20 -14.28
N GLY A 262 1.45 44.03 -13.25
CA GLY A 262 2.17 43.69 -12.02
C GLY A 262 1.44 42.59 -11.26
N GLY A 263 1.70 41.33 -11.62
CA GLY A 263 1.18 40.16 -10.93
C GLY A 263 1.82 40.02 -9.55
N ASP A 264 1.06 40.32 -8.51
CA ASP A 264 1.46 40.11 -7.11
C ASP A 264 1.69 38.61 -6.85
N GLY A 265 2.73 38.29 -6.08
CA GLY A 265 3.17 36.93 -5.75
C GLY A 265 2.28 36.25 -4.70
N SER A 266 0.97 36.39 -4.84
CA SER A 266 -0.02 35.80 -3.95
C SER A 266 -0.25 34.34 -4.29
N THR A 267 -0.06 33.46 -3.30
CA THR A 267 -0.47 32.05 -3.35
C THR A 267 -2.00 31.96 -3.30
N GLY A 268 -2.64 32.26 -4.43
CA GLY A 268 -4.09 32.23 -4.58
C GLY A 268 -4.60 30.80 -4.69
N ASP A 269 -5.39 30.38 -3.71
CA ASP A 269 -6.12 29.12 -3.73
C ASP A 269 -7.18 29.16 -4.86
N ASP A 270 -6.86 28.61 -6.03
CA ASP A 270 -7.78 28.58 -7.18
C ASP A 270 -8.99 27.68 -6.86
N PRO A 271 -10.22 28.23 -6.73
CA PRO A 271 -11.40 27.43 -6.41
C PRO A 271 -11.86 26.52 -7.56
N THR A 272 -11.23 26.62 -8.74
CA THR A 272 -11.53 25.82 -9.93
C THR A 272 -10.50 24.72 -10.20
N ALA A 273 -9.36 24.73 -9.51
CA ALA A 273 -8.34 23.70 -9.62
C ALA A 273 -8.86 22.35 -9.08
N ARG A 274 -8.74 21.29 -9.90
CA ARG A 274 -9.28 19.97 -9.60
C ARG A 274 -8.59 19.36 -8.37
N VAL A 275 -9.39 19.02 -7.37
CA VAL A 275 -9.00 18.17 -6.24
C VAL A 275 -9.04 16.69 -6.67
N TYR A 276 -8.02 15.96 -6.26
CA TYR A 276 -7.87 14.52 -6.37
C TYR A 276 -7.88 13.93 -4.96
N SER A 277 -8.69 12.89 -4.76
CA SER A 277 -8.82 12.18 -3.48
C SER A 277 -8.07 10.86 -3.50
N SER A 278 -7.50 10.50 -2.35
CA SER A 278 -6.82 9.22 -2.12
C SER A 278 -7.20 8.59 -0.78
N ALA A 279 -6.69 7.39 -0.52
CA ALA A 279 -6.45 6.96 0.84
C ALA A 279 -5.44 7.91 1.52
N ARG A 280 -5.91 8.50 2.62
CA ARG A 280 -5.21 9.41 3.56
C ARG A 280 -5.16 10.90 3.23
N HIS A 281 -5.20 11.35 1.97
CA HIS A 281 -5.15 12.79 1.63
C HIS A 281 -6.00 13.20 0.42
N ASP A 282 -6.49 14.43 0.46
CA ASP A 282 -6.97 15.17 -0.71
C ASP A 282 -5.90 16.16 -1.15
N PHE A 283 -5.66 16.27 -2.45
CA PHE A 283 -4.61 17.13 -3.01
C PHE A 283 -5.01 17.75 -4.36
N ARG A 284 -4.39 18.88 -4.70
CA ARG A 284 -4.43 19.46 -6.05
C ARG A 284 -3.14 19.13 -6.79
N VAL A 285 -3.19 19.15 -8.11
CA VAL A 285 -1.99 19.07 -8.96
C VAL A 285 -1.75 20.45 -9.58
N THR A 286 -0.62 21.07 -9.25
CA THR A 286 -0.27 22.44 -9.60
C THR A 286 0.99 22.45 -10.46
N THR A 287 0.95 23.13 -11.61
CA THR A 287 2.11 23.26 -12.51
C THR A 287 3.21 24.13 -11.91
N VAL A 288 4.46 23.67 -12.00
CA VAL A 288 5.64 24.34 -11.44
C VAL A 288 6.52 24.93 -12.54
N ALA A 289 6.65 24.21 -13.65
CA ALA A 289 7.32 24.67 -14.87
C ALA A 289 6.76 23.89 -16.07
N ASP A 290 6.58 24.55 -17.22
CA ASP A 290 6.17 23.96 -18.49
C ASP A 290 7.23 24.21 -19.59
N GLY A 291 7.00 23.76 -20.82
CA GLY A 291 7.95 23.95 -21.92
C GLY A 291 9.24 23.14 -21.78
N LEU A 292 9.18 22.00 -21.09
CA LEU A 292 10.30 21.07 -20.89
C LEU A 292 10.29 19.99 -21.98
N ASP A 293 11.46 19.61 -22.48
CA ASP A 293 11.60 18.58 -23.52
C ASP A 293 12.21 17.31 -22.91
N HIS A 294 11.37 16.29 -22.72
CA HIS A 294 11.69 15.02 -22.07
C HIS A 294 12.46 15.17 -20.73
N PRO A 295 11.88 15.83 -19.70
CA PRO A 295 12.51 15.95 -18.38
C PRO A 295 12.66 14.57 -17.72
N TRP A 296 13.89 14.16 -17.37
CA TRP A 296 14.23 12.80 -16.90
C TRP A 296 14.42 12.71 -15.38
N SER A 297 14.97 13.75 -14.75
CA SER A 297 15.00 13.89 -13.29
C SER A 297 15.08 15.34 -12.83
N MET A 298 14.78 15.56 -11.56
CA MET A 298 14.84 16.86 -10.89
C MET A 298 15.47 16.77 -9.50
N ALA A 299 16.11 17.86 -9.06
CA ALA A 299 16.69 18.00 -7.72
C ALA A 299 16.66 19.47 -7.28
N TRP A 300 16.82 19.74 -5.97
CA TRP A 300 16.86 21.10 -5.43
C TRP A 300 18.23 21.42 -4.85
N LEU A 301 18.65 22.66 -5.04
CA LEU A 301 19.81 23.23 -4.37
C LEU A 301 19.39 23.84 -3.02
N PRO A 302 20.32 23.97 -2.04
CA PRO A 302 20.07 24.66 -0.77
C PRO A 302 19.67 26.14 -0.92
N SER A 303 19.84 26.74 -2.10
CA SER A 303 19.35 28.05 -2.51
C SER A 303 17.84 28.10 -2.83
N GLY A 304 17.17 26.95 -2.92
CA GLY A 304 15.78 26.81 -3.37
C GLY A 304 15.62 26.65 -4.89
N GLU A 305 16.71 26.76 -5.66
CA GLU A 305 16.72 26.54 -7.11
C GLU A 305 16.41 25.07 -7.44
N MET A 306 15.46 24.82 -8.35
CA MET A 306 15.23 23.47 -8.88
C MET A 306 16.05 23.27 -10.15
N LEU A 307 16.81 22.18 -10.19
CA LEU A 307 17.50 21.67 -11.38
C LEU A 307 16.63 20.61 -12.04
N ILE A 308 16.51 20.65 -13.37
CA ILE A 308 15.75 19.67 -14.17
C ILE A 308 16.61 19.20 -15.34
N VAL A 309 16.90 17.91 -15.42
CA VAL A 309 17.59 17.30 -16.58
C VAL A 309 16.59 17.01 -17.68
N GLU A 310 16.91 17.41 -18.91
CA GLU A 310 16.21 17.07 -20.14
C GLU A 310 17.02 16.03 -20.93
N ARG A 311 16.38 14.91 -21.31
CA ARG A 311 17.04 13.76 -21.95
C ARG A 311 17.93 14.14 -23.14
N PRO A 312 17.58 15.09 -24.04
CA PRO A 312 18.42 15.48 -25.18
C PRO A 312 19.74 16.22 -24.85
N GLY A 313 20.23 16.17 -23.61
CA GLY A 313 21.55 16.69 -23.24
C GLY A 313 21.52 18.12 -22.72
N ARG A 314 20.48 18.51 -21.97
CA ARG A 314 20.37 19.84 -21.36
C ARG A 314 20.03 19.74 -19.88
N LEU A 315 20.49 20.73 -19.11
CA LEU A 315 20.07 20.96 -17.74
C LEU A 315 19.36 22.33 -17.70
N ARG A 316 18.18 22.36 -17.11
CA ARG A 316 17.34 23.56 -16.94
C ARG A 316 17.31 23.95 -15.45
N VAL A 317 16.94 25.20 -15.18
CA VAL A 317 16.82 25.74 -13.82
C VAL A 317 15.45 26.40 -13.67
N VAL A 318 14.79 26.20 -12.54
CA VAL A 318 13.66 27.02 -12.09
C VAL A 318 14.13 27.89 -10.93
N ARG A 319 13.94 29.21 -11.04
CA ARG A 319 14.26 30.21 -10.01
C ARG A 319 13.03 31.06 -9.74
N ASP A 320 12.72 31.31 -8.47
CA ASP A 320 11.59 32.16 -8.07
C ASP A 320 10.24 31.77 -8.72
N GLY A 321 10.05 30.47 -8.97
CA GLY A 321 8.88 29.92 -9.68
C GLY A 321 8.91 30.00 -11.22
N ALA A 322 9.99 30.50 -11.82
CA ALA A 322 10.12 30.68 -13.26
C ALA A 322 11.25 29.83 -13.88
N LEU A 323 10.90 29.05 -14.90
CA LEU A 323 11.86 28.32 -15.74
C LEU A 323 12.77 29.29 -16.49
N GLN A 324 14.08 29.09 -16.39
CA GLN A 324 15.06 29.94 -17.05
C GLN A 324 15.09 29.65 -18.58
N PRO A 325 15.26 30.69 -19.42
CA PRO A 325 15.15 30.56 -20.87
C PRO A 325 16.30 29.74 -21.47
N ASP A 326 17.53 30.00 -21.02
CA ASP A 326 18.73 29.33 -21.50
C ASP A 326 19.05 28.08 -20.65
N PRO A 327 19.53 26.98 -21.27
CA PRO A 327 20.02 25.81 -20.54
C PRO A 327 21.43 26.07 -19.98
N VAL A 328 21.78 25.34 -18.91
CA VAL A 328 23.08 25.43 -18.22
C VAL A 328 24.22 25.01 -19.15
N ALA A 329 25.28 25.82 -19.18
CA ALA A 329 26.46 25.56 -20.02
C ALA A 329 27.50 24.65 -19.35
N GLY A 330 28.41 24.07 -20.16
CA GLY A 330 29.60 23.34 -19.69
C GLY A 330 29.44 21.81 -19.54
N LEU A 331 28.26 21.27 -19.87
CA LEU A 331 27.96 19.84 -19.74
C LEU A 331 28.44 19.00 -20.97
N PRO A 332 28.66 17.67 -20.81
CA PRO A 332 29.15 16.81 -21.89
C PRO A 332 28.09 16.52 -22.96
N ALA A 333 28.54 16.05 -24.13
CA ALA A 333 27.64 15.62 -25.20
C ALA A 333 27.08 14.20 -24.96
N VAL A 334 25.84 13.96 -25.37
CA VAL A 334 25.13 12.68 -25.17
C VAL A 334 25.21 11.72 -26.36
N TYR A 335 25.13 10.43 -26.07
CA TYR A 335 24.94 9.38 -27.06
C TYR A 335 23.46 9.29 -27.48
N ARG A 336 23.14 9.98 -28.58
CA ARG A 336 21.85 9.99 -29.30
C ARG A 336 20.65 10.42 -28.46
N ASP A 337 19.93 11.44 -28.93
CA ASP A 337 18.74 12.04 -28.34
C ASP A 337 17.43 11.23 -28.55
N GLU A 338 17.51 10.12 -29.26
CA GLU A 338 16.43 9.15 -29.54
C GLU A 338 16.38 7.96 -28.55
N GLY A 339 15.19 7.44 -28.23
CA GLY A 339 15.05 6.23 -27.40
C GLY A 339 15.20 6.48 -25.89
N GLN A 340 16.03 5.69 -25.21
CA GLN A 340 16.23 5.78 -23.75
C GLN A 340 17.58 6.38 -23.33
N GLY A 341 18.53 6.57 -24.26
CA GLY A 341 19.78 7.28 -24.00
C GLY A 341 19.59 8.80 -23.93
N GLY A 342 20.64 9.51 -23.49
CA GLY A 342 20.59 10.94 -23.21
C GLY A 342 21.26 11.32 -21.89
N PHE A 343 20.95 12.49 -21.35
CA PHE A 343 21.13 12.74 -19.91
C PHE A 343 20.05 12.02 -19.12
N MET A 344 20.39 11.61 -17.90
CA MET A 344 19.52 10.85 -17.01
C MET A 344 19.35 11.61 -15.69
N ASP A 345 20.16 11.33 -14.67
CA ASP A 345 19.96 11.84 -13.31
C ASP A 345 20.83 13.07 -13.01
N VAL A 346 20.39 13.88 -12.05
CA VAL A 346 21.16 14.98 -11.46
C VAL A 346 21.04 14.95 -9.94
N LEU A 347 22.18 14.98 -9.24
CA LEU A 347 22.23 15.09 -7.78
C LEU A 347 23.18 16.21 -7.34
N PRO A 348 22.76 17.12 -6.46
CA PRO A 348 23.72 17.86 -5.63
C PRO A 348 24.36 16.91 -4.61
N HIS A 349 25.63 17.14 -4.30
CA HIS A 349 26.32 16.49 -3.20
C HIS A 349 25.61 16.75 -1.84
N PRO A 350 25.66 15.86 -0.84
CA PRO A 350 25.13 16.15 0.50
C PRO A 350 25.69 17.46 1.10
N ASP A 351 27.01 17.66 1.05
CA ASP A 351 27.68 18.93 1.39
C ASP A 351 27.64 20.02 0.29
N PHE A 352 26.62 20.08 -0.58
CA PHE A 352 26.58 21.05 -1.68
C PHE A 352 26.76 22.50 -1.22
N ALA A 353 26.20 22.87 -0.06
CA ALA A 353 26.34 24.20 0.53
C ALA A 353 27.79 24.59 0.89
N GLN A 354 28.73 23.64 0.88
CA GLN A 354 30.16 23.86 1.10
C GLN A 354 31.00 23.65 -0.18
N ASN A 355 30.62 22.68 -1.02
CA ASN A 355 31.45 22.24 -2.16
C ASN A 355 30.87 22.52 -3.55
N HIS A 356 29.58 22.84 -3.68
CA HIS A 356 28.91 23.13 -4.96
C HIS A 356 29.03 21.98 -6.01
N TRP A 357 29.34 20.74 -5.61
CA TRP A 357 29.45 19.63 -6.55
C TRP A 357 28.06 19.15 -7.01
N LEU A 358 27.80 19.23 -8.31
CA LEU A 358 26.73 18.50 -9.00
C LEU A 358 27.26 17.23 -9.63
N TYR A 359 26.46 16.18 -9.62
CA TYR A 359 26.68 14.89 -10.26
C TYR A 359 25.63 14.74 -11.36
N LEU A 360 26.05 14.31 -12.56
CA LEU A 360 25.14 14.02 -13.67
C LEU A 360 25.48 12.66 -14.28
N SER A 361 24.45 11.84 -14.50
CA SER A 361 24.59 10.58 -15.23
C SER A 361 24.06 10.71 -16.67
N TYR A 362 24.71 10.03 -17.60
CA TYR A 362 24.38 10.12 -19.02
C TYR A 362 24.82 8.90 -19.83
N GLY A 363 24.20 8.75 -21.01
CA GLY A 363 24.71 7.90 -22.08
C GLY A 363 25.91 8.57 -22.70
N LYS A 364 27.12 8.13 -22.35
CA LYS A 364 28.38 8.61 -22.91
C LYS A 364 28.59 8.03 -24.31
N PRO A 365 28.86 8.83 -25.35
CA PRO A 365 29.21 8.33 -26.67
C PRO A 365 30.67 7.86 -26.72
N ASN A 366 30.95 6.78 -27.44
CA ASN A 366 32.32 6.46 -27.83
C ASN A 366 32.85 7.47 -28.87
N HIS A 367 34.15 7.42 -29.19
CA HIS A 367 34.84 8.45 -29.99
C HIS A 367 34.21 8.72 -31.38
N ASP A 368 33.49 7.78 -31.98
CA ASP A 368 32.83 7.95 -33.29
C ASP A 368 31.29 7.96 -33.22
N GLY A 369 30.68 7.88 -32.03
CA GLY A 369 29.23 7.87 -31.83
C GLY A 369 28.53 6.58 -32.28
N SER A 370 29.27 5.50 -32.52
CA SER A 370 28.70 4.20 -32.87
C SER A 370 28.08 3.49 -31.65
N GLU A 371 28.66 3.64 -30.45
CA GLU A 371 28.27 2.94 -29.22
C GLU A 371 28.16 3.89 -28.03
N GLY A 372 27.36 3.49 -27.03
CA GLY A 372 27.16 4.22 -25.79
C GLY A 372 27.24 3.32 -24.56
N ALA A 373 27.61 3.92 -23.42
CA ALA A 373 27.57 3.31 -22.09
C ALA A 373 27.04 4.32 -21.06
N THR A 374 26.60 3.86 -19.88
CA THR A 374 26.25 4.73 -18.76
C THR A 374 27.52 5.29 -18.13
N ALA A 375 27.63 6.61 -17.97
CA ALA A 375 28.74 7.26 -17.27
C ALA A 375 28.22 8.29 -16.26
N VAL A 376 29.07 8.67 -15.30
CA VAL A 376 28.81 9.74 -14.34
C VAL A 376 29.96 10.75 -14.37
N VAL A 377 29.60 12.02 -14.48
CA VAL A 377 30.50 13.16 -14.25
C VAL A 377 30.08 13.90 -12.98
N ARG A 378 31.03 14.57 -12.34
CA ARG A 378 30.74 15.64 -11.38
C ARG A 378 31.38 16.97 -11.81
N GLY A 379 30.83 18.09 -11.36
CA GLY A 379 31.32 19.43 -11.69
C GLY A 379 30.78 20.51 -10.74
N ARG A 380 31.46 21.66 -10.69
CA ARG A 380 31.13 22.77 -9.78
C ARG A 380 30.04 23.68 -10.34
N TRP A 381 29.01 23.94 -9.54
CA TRP A 381 27.93 24.88 -9.86
C TRP A 381 28.35 26.35 -9.70
N GLU A 382 28.24 27.12 -10.80
CA GLU A 382 28.41 28.57 -10.81
C GLU A 382 27.12 29.35 -11.10
N GLY A 383 25.97 28.67 -11.25
CA GLY A 383 24.64 29.27 -11.43
C GLY A 383 24.09 29.19 -12.86
N ASP A 384 24.84 29.61 -13.88
CA ASP A 384 24.45 29.46 -15.29
C ASP A 384 25.25 28.36 -16.03
N ARG A 385 26.21 27.76 -15.32
CA ARG A 385 27.17 26.79 -15.86
C ARG A 385 27.66 25.81 -14.82
N VAL A 386 28.12 24.66 -15.31
CA VAL A 386 28.94 23.72 -14.57
C VAL A 386 30.41 23.87 -15.02
N THR A 387 31.33 23.85 -14.07
CA THR A 387 32.78 23.94 -14.26
C THR A 387 33.51 22.74 -13.67
N ASP A 388 34.82 22.64 -13.90
CA ASP A 388 35.67 21.58 -13.35
C ASP A 388 35.06 20.17 -13.49
N VAL A 389 34.50 19.91 -14.68
CA VAL A 389 33.78 18.67 -14.98
C VAL A 389 34.78 17.52 -15.12
N GLU A 390 34.70 16.58 -14.19
CA GLU A 390 35.50 15.35 -14.16
C GLU A 390 34.61 14.11 -14.23
N GLU A 391 35.06 13.12 -15.00
CA GLU A 391 34.38 11.83 -15.12
C GLU A 391 34.86 10.90 -14.00
N ILE A 392 33.90 10.40 -13.22
CA ILE A 392 34.16 9.60 -12.02
C ILE A 392 33.74 8.13 -12.19
N PHE A 393 32.94 7.82 -13.21
CA PHE A 393 32.52 6.46 -13.54
C PHE A 393 32.21 6.31 -15.03
N GLU A 394 32.69 5.22 -15.65
CA GLU A 394 32.27 4.73 -16.96
C GLU A 394 31.90 3.25 -16.79
N ALA A 395 30.66 2.89 -17.10
CA ALA A 395 30.22 1.50 -17.03
C ALA A 395 30.82 0.68 -18.18
N ASP A 396 31.42 -0.47 -17.85
CA ASP A 396 31.72 -1.54 -18.82
C ASP A 396 30.43 -2.24 -19.27
N ALA A 397 29.66 -1.49 -20.06
CA ALA A 397 28.32 -1.79 -20.56
C ALA A 397 28.14 -1.14 -21.96
N TRP A 398 29.21 -1.10 -22.74
CA TRP A 398 29.23 -0.50 -24.08
C TRP A 398 28.34 -1.27 -25.07
N GLY A 399 27.59 -0.54 -25.90
CA GLY A 399 26.75 -1.15 -26.94
C GLY A 399 26.15 -0.15 -27.93
N ASN A 400 25.82 -0.64 -29.12
CA ASN A 400 25.34 0.18 -30.25
C ASN A 400 23.84 0.53 -30.23
N ASN A 401 23.09 0.03 -29.23
CA ASN A 401 21.67 0.30 -29.04
C ASN A 401 21.42 1.35 -27.95
N ASN A 402 20.30 2.07 -28.05
CA ASN A 402 19.95 3.16 -27.14
C ASN A 402 18.86 2.80 -26.10
N ASN A 403 18.89 1.57 -25.57
CA ASN A 403 17.96 1.08 -24.55
C ASN A 403 18.69 0.56 -23.29
N HIS A 404 18.00 0.59 -22.15
CA HIS A 404 18.44 -0.02 -20.89
C HIS A 404 19.81 0.50 -20.40
N PHE A 405 19.94 1.80 -20.21
CA PHE A 405 21.07 2.42 -19.50
C PHE A 405 20.91 2.42 -17.98
N ALA A 406 19.67 2.31 -17.48
CA ALA A 406 19.26 2.66 -16.12
C ALA A 406 19.64 4.11 -15.73
N GLY A 407 20.82 4.33 -15.15
CA GLY A 407 21.42 5.64 -14.92
C GLY A 407 20.94 6.42 -13.69
N ARG A 408 19.95 5.94 -12.93
CA ARG A 408 19.56 6.62 -11.67
C ARG A 408 20.68 6.51 -10.63
N MET A 409 20.84 7.56 -9.83
CA MET A 409 21.85 7.68 -8.78
C MET A 409 21.18 7.92 -7.42
N ALA A 410 21.87 7.58 -6.33
CA ALA A 410 21.49 8.01 -4.98
C ALA A 410 22.72 8.14 -4.07
N PHE A 411 22.76 9.15 -3.21
CA PHE A 411 23.73 9.21 -2.10
C PHE A 411 23.16 8.46 -0.90
N GLY A 412 23.95 7.55 -0.33
CA GLY A 412 23.61 6.79 0.87
C GLY A 412 23.84 7.58 2.16
N THR A 413 23.15 7.17 3.24
CA THR A 413 23.40 7.68 4.60
C THR A 413 24.76 7.25 5.16
N ASP A 414 25.42 6.30 4.49
CA ASP A 414 26.81 5.88 4.72
C ASP A 414 27.85 6.76 4.02
N GLY A 415 27.42 7.70 3.17
CA GLY A 415 28.27 8.64 2.44
C GLY A 415 28.74 8.18 1.07
N TYR A 416 28.25 7.03 0.57
CA TYR A 416 28.61 6.52 -0.75
C TYR A 416 27.62 6.94 -1.84
N LEU A 417 28.10 6.97 -3.09
CA LEU A 417 27.29 7.15 -4.29
C LEU A 417 26.92 5.79 -4.88
N TYR A 418 25.62 5.52 -4.98
CA TYR A 418 25.06 4.36 -5.66
C TYR A 418 24.66 4.76 -7.08
N VAL A 419 24.96 3.92 -8.09
CA VAL A 419 24.61 4.16 -9.50
C VAL A 419 24.05 2.88 -10.11
N ALA A 420 22.89 2.97 -10.76
CA ALA A 420 22.27 1.84 -11.46
C ALA A 420 22.68 1.77 -12.94
N VAL A 421 22.98 0.57 -13.44
CA VAL A 421 23.36 0.29 -14.84
C VAL A 421 22.47 -0.82 -15.40
N GLY A 422 21.83 -0.58 -16.55
CA GLY A 422 20.93 -1.55 -17.19
C GLY A 422 21.64 -2.64 -18.00
N ASP A 423 20.91 -3.68 -18.40
CA ASP A 423 21.42 -4.86 -19.11
C ASP A 423 21.72 -4.64 -20.61
N ARG A 424 21.53 -3.40 -21.10
CA ARG A 424 21.72 -3.01 -22.51
C ARG A 424 20.94 -3.85 -23.53
N MET A 425 19.85 -4.52 -23.13
CA MET A 425 19.05 -5.45 -23.95
C MET A 425 19.87 -6.59 -24.61
N VAL A 426 20.90 -7.12 -23.94
CA VAL A 426 21.69 -8.23 -24.50
C VAL A 426 20.85 -9.50 -24.65
N THR A 427 20.92 -10.15 -25.81
CA THR A 427 20.32 -11.47 -26.04
C THR A 427 21.36 -12.56 -25.74
N PRO A 428 21.16 -13.41 -24.72
CA PRO A 428 22.13 -14.43 -24.34
C PRO A 428 21.91 -15.75 -25.11
N ASN A 429 22.88 -16.67 -25.05
CA ASN A 429 22.74 -18.01 -25.64
C ASN A 429 21.91 -18.95 -24.76
N ALA A 430 22.09 -18.89 -23.44
CA ALA A 430 21.24 -19.48 -22.42
C ALA A 430 20.97 -18.45 -21.31
N LEU A 431 19.91 -18.62 -20.51
CA LEU A 431 19.55 -17.61 -19.50
C LEU A 431 20.64 -17.41 -18.44
N ASP A 432 21.30 -18.49 -18.01
CA ASP A 432 22.40 -18.46 -17.04
C ASP A 432 23.72 -17.90 -17.64
N ASP A 433 23.81 -17.69 -18.97
CA ASP A 433 24.95 -17.05 -19.68
C ASP A 433 24.78 -15.52 -19.84
N HIS A 434 23.76 -14.91 -19.22
CA HIS A 434 23.42 -13.50 -19.44
C HIS A 434 24.37 -12.55 -18.69
N PRO A 435 24.86 -11.44 -19.29
CA PRO A 435 25.85 -10.54 -18.66
C PRO A 435 25.43 -9.97 -17.31
N ALA A 436 24.13 -9.79 -17.05
CA ALA A 436 23.65 -9.35 -15.73
C ALA A 436 23.93 -10.34 -14.59
N LEU A 437 24.24 -11.60 -14.88
CA LEU A 437 24.64 -12.61 -13.91
C LEU A 437 26.16 -12.72 -13.74
N ASP A 438 26.92 -11.93 -14.50
CA ASP A 438 28.39 -11.92 -14.53
C ASP A 438 28.93 -10.62 -13.90
N VAL A 439 29.50 -10.74 -12.70
CA VAL A 439 30.06 -9.62 -11.95
C VAL A 439 31.39 -9.09 -12.49
N SER A 440 31.91 -9.63 -13.60
CA SER A 440 33.11 -9.11 -14.28
C SER A 440 32.83 -7.98 -15.29
N ASN A 441 31.56 -7.58 -15.45
CA ASN A 441 31.13 -6.44 -16.24
C ASN A 441 30.06 -5.61 -15.47
N HIS A 442 29.56 -4.53 -16.08
CA HIS A 442 28.62 -3.60 -15.41
C HIS A 442 27.15 -3.72 -15.84
N MET A 443 26.82 -4.55 -16.83
CA MET A 443 25.44 -4.67 -17.33
C MET A 443 24.52 -5.25 -16.24
N GLY A 444 23.38 -4.60 -15.97
CA GLY A 444 22.41 -5.12 -14.99
C GLY A 444 22.90 -5.09 -13.53
N THR A 445 23.68 -4.08 -13.14
CA THR A 445 24.25 -3.93 -11.80
C THR A 445 23.81 -2.64 -11.11
N VAL A 446 23.91 -2.61 -9.78
CA VAL A 446 24.12 -1.38 -9.01
C VAL A 446 25.57 -1.37 -8.58
N VAL A 447 26.28 -0.26 -8.80
CA VAL A 447 27.63 -0.02 -8.25
C VAL A 447 27.56 0.89 -7.02
N ARG A 448 28.55 0.79 -6.13
CA ARG A 448 28.73 1.69 -4.98
C ARG A 448 30.16 2.26 -4.98
N LEU A 449 30.25 3.59 -4.95
CA LEU A 449 31.46 4.39 -5.13
C LEU A 449 31.61 5.42 -3.98
N HIS A 450 32.82 5.94 -3.78
CA HIS A 450 33.03 7.22 -3.09
C HIS A 450 32.52 8.39 -3.95
N ASP A 451 32.42 9.58 -3.36
CA ASP A 451 32.01 10.81 -4.08
C ASP A 451 32.98 11.18 -5.22
N ASP A 452 34.24 10.75 -5.15
CA ASP A 452 35.25 10.95 -6.20
C ASP A 452 35.33 9.80 -7.23
N GLY A 453 34.44 8.81 -7.15
CA GLY A 453 34.46 7.62 -8.00
C GLY A 453 35.45 6.54 -7.58
N SER A 454 36.24 6.74 -6.52
CA SER A 454 37.10 5.67 -5.98
C SER A 454 36.26 4.56 -5.33
N VAL A 455 36.80 3.34 -5.28
CA VAL A 455 36.05 2.15 -4.86
C VAL A 455 36.14 1.91 -3.34
N PRO A 456 35.01 1.81 -2.62
CA PRO A 456 34.98 1.51 -1.19
C PRO A 456 35.60 0.15 -0.86
N SER A 457 36.54 0.13 0.09
CA SER A 457 37.30 -1.08 0.47
C SER A 457 36.46 -2.21 1.11
N ASP A 458 35.21 -1.93 1.46
CA ASP A 458 34.23 -2.85 2.03
C ASP A 458 33.16 -3.33 1.03
N ASN A 459 33.28 -2.99 -0.26
CA ASN A 459 32.41 -3.52 -1.31
C ASN A 459 32.47 -5.06 -1.39
N PRO A 460 31.35 -5.74 -1.70
CA PRO A 460 31.22 -7.20 -1.59
C PRO A 460 32.17 -8.00 -2.51
N PHE A 461 32.65 -7.38 -3.60
CA PHE A 461 33.48 -8.04 -4.60
C PHE A 461 34.95 -7.56 -4.63
N VAL A 462 35.36 -6.63 -3.75
CA VAL A 462 36.74 -6.07 -3.69
C VAL A 462 37.84 -7.13 -3.55
N ALA A 463 37.53 -8.28 -2.97
CA ALA A 463 38.49 -9.38 -2.74
C ALA A 463 38.50 -10.47 -3.83
N ARG A 464 37.92 -10.20 -5.02
CA ARG A 464 37.80 -11.17 -6.12
C ARG A 464 38.50 -10.69 -7.39
N ASP A 465 39.45 -11.49 -7.88
CA ASP A 465 40.14 -11.27 -9.16
C ASP A 465 39.23 -11.49 -10.39
N ASP A 466 38.02 -12.05 -10.20
CA ASP A 466 37.04 -12.39 -11.23
C ASP A 466 35.76 -11.53 -11.18
N ALA A 467 35.83 -10.35 -10.56
CA ALA A 467 34.72 -9.41 -10.45
C ALA A 467 35.21 -7.96 -10.49
N LEU A 468 34.33 -7.02 -10.85
CA LEU A 468 34.61 -5.59 -10.75
C LEU A 468 34.34 -5.11 -9.31
N PRO A 469 35.32 -4.49 -8.63
CA PRO A 469 35.25 -4.20 -7.20
C PRO A 469 34.21 -3.15 -6.82
N GLU A 470 33.77 -2.30 -7.77
CA GLU A 470 32.72 -1.30 -7.59
C GLU A 470 31.29 -1.87 -7.56
N VAL A 471 31.08 -3.11 -8.01
CA VAL A 471 29.74 -3.74 -8.03
C VAL A 471 29.22 -3.94 -6.61
N TRP A 472 27.96 -3.57 -6.40
CA TRP A 472 27.23 -3.72 -5.13
C TRP A 472 26.15 -4.80 -5.23
N SER A 473 25.31 -4.78 -6.26
CA SER A 473 24.35 -5.85 -6.57
C SER A 473 24.27 -6.12 -8.07
N TYR A 474 23.78 -7.30 -8.45
CA TYR A 474 23.74 -7.75 -9.83
C TYR A 474 22.48 -8.61 -10.11
N GLY A 475 22.30 -9.05 -11.35
CA GLY A 475 21.10 -9.77 -11.77
C GLY A 475 19.88 -8.87 -11.98
N HIS A 476 20.08 -7.60 -12.31
CA HIS A 476 19.02 -6.65 -12.67
C HIS A 476 18.83 -6.55 -14.19
N ARG A 477 17.67 -6.06 -14.61
CA ARG A 477 17.32 -5.81 -16.02
C ARG A 477 17.52 -4.36 -16.42
N ASN A 478 16.69 -3.46 -15.90
CA ASN A 478 16.69 -2.04 -16.27
C ASN A 478 16.01 -1.22 -15.19
N MET A 479 16.76 -0.91 -14.14
CA MET A 479 16.32 -0.04 -13.06
C MET A 479 15.96 1.35 -13.58
N GLN A 480 14.94 1.97 -13.02
CA GLN A 480 14.50 3.33 -13.40
C GLN A 480 14.33 4.25 -12.19
N GLY A 481 13.90 3.70 -11.07
CA GLY A 481 13.99 4.31 -9.75
C GLY A 481 15.13 3.70 -8.93
N LEU A 482 15.84 4.56 -8.20
CA LEU A 482 16.82 4.23 -7.18
C LEU A 482 16.73 5.35 -6.14
N THR A 483 16.63 5.00 -4.87
CA THR A 483 16.46 5.94 -3.76
C THR A 483 17.01 5.34 -2.48
N VAL A 484 17.28 6.17 -1.48
CA VAL A 484 17.71 5.74 -0.14
C VAL A 484 16.74 6.31 0.87
N ASP A 485 16.24 5.48 1.78
CA ASP A 485 15.43 5.94 2.89
C ASP A 485 16.33 6.63 3.93
N PRO A 486 16.24 7.97 4.13
CA PRO A 486 17.13 8.69 5.03
C PRO A 486 16.90 8.33 6.52
N LEU A 487 15.83 7.59 6.84
CA LEU A 487 15.54 7.15 8.21
C LEU A 487 16.21 5.81 8.56
N THR A 488 16.32 4.88 7.61
CA THR A 488 16.84 3.52 7.86
C THR A 488 18.18 3.25 7.19
N GLY A 489 18.52 3.99 6.13
CA GLY A 489 19.63 3.69 5.24
C GLY A 489 19.33 2.60 4.20
N ASP A 490 18.09 2.10 4.12
CA ASP A 490 17.69 1.11 3.12
C ASP A 490 17.78 1.69 1.70
N VAL A 491 18.51 1.01 0.83
CA VAL A 491 18.57 1.32 -0.60
C VAL A 491 17.40 0.62 -1.31
N TRP A 492 16.56 1.37 -2.01
CA TRP A 492 15.39 0.86 -2.74
C TRP A 492 15.51 1.18 -4.22
N ALA A 493 15.16 0.23 -5.08
CA ALA A 493 15.10 0.41 -6.52
C ALA A 493 13.77 -0.11 -7.10
N ASN A 494 13.44 0.33 -8.30
CA ASN A 494 12.45 -0.33 -9.14
C ASN A 494 13.02 -0.56 -10.54
N GLU A 495 12.51 -1.56 -11.24
CA GLU A 495 12.98 -1.91 -12.57
C GLU A 495 11.90 -2.40 -13.53
N HIS A 496 12.12 -2.09 -14.81
CA HIS A 496 11.27 -2.53 -15.91
C HIS A 496 11.38 -4.04 -16.14
N GLY A 497 10.24 -4.74 -16.09
CA GLY A 497 10.09 -6.07 -16.64
C GLY A 497 10.03 -6.09 -18.17
N PRO A 498 10.02 -7.27 -18.80
CA PRO A 498 9.76 -7.40 -20.22
C PRO A 498 8.29 -7.09 -20.53
N ARG A 499 7.43 -8.10 -20.71
CA ARG A 499 5.97 -7.91 -20.78
C ARG A 499 5.35 -8.40 -19.47
N GLY A 500 5.06 -7.46 -18.57
CA GLY A 500 4.75 -7.77 -17.17
C GLY A 500 6.01 -8.00 -16.35
N GLY A 501 5.86 -7.98 -15.03
CA GLY A 501 6.97 -8.19 -14.09
C GLY A 501 7.88 -6.99 -13.95
N ASP A 502 7.32 -5.76 -13.86
CA ASP A 502 8.08 -4.67 -13.25
C ASP A 502 8.16 -4.93 -11.75
N GLU A 503 9.27 -4.53 -11.11
CA GLU A 503 9.60 -4.96 -9.75
C GLU A 503 9.98 -3.79 -8.84
N LEU A 504 9.70 -3.94 -7.54
CA LEU A 504 10.18 -3.09 -6.44
C LEU A 504 11.13 -3.92 -5.58
N ASN A 505 12.40 -3.54 -5.58
CA ASN A 505 13.51 -4.29 -5.00
C ASN A 505 14.17 -3.52 -3.84
N LEU A 506 14.35 -4.19 -2.69
CA LEU A 506 15.24 -3.74 -1.63
C LEU A 506 16.66 -4.19 -2.01
N ILE A 507 17.60 -3.25 -2.15
CA ILE A 507 18.94 -3.49 -2.68
C ILE A 507 19.94 -3.85 -1.57
N VAL A 508 20.52 -5.04 -1.69
CA VAL A 508 21.41 -5.65 -0.67
C VAL A 508 22.79 -5.91 -1.27
N GLY A 509 23.85 -5.60 -0.52
CA GLY A 509 25.24 -5.79 -0.96
C GLY A 509 25.58 -7.27 -1.17
N GLY A 510 26.09 -7.59 -2.35
CA GLY A 510 26.46 -8.94 -2.80
C GLY A 510 25.29 -9.77 -3.35
N ALA A 511 24.07 -9.24 -3.37
CA ALA A 511 22.87 -9.96 -3.79
C ALA A 511 22.70 -10.06 -5.31
N ASN A 512 22.00 -11.12 -5.73
CA ASN A 512 21.65 -11.43 -7.11
C ASN A 512 20.12 -11.42 -7.26
N TYR A 513 19.59 -10.55 -8.12
CA TYR A 513 18.14 -10.38 -8.35
C TYR A 513 17.59 -11.27 -9.47
N GLY A 514 18.47 -12.04 -10.14
CA GLY A 514 18.08 -13.21 -10.91
C GLY A 514 17.62 -12.99 -12.35
N TRP A 515 17.60 -11.77 -12.87
CA TRP A 515 17.35 -11.54 -14.29
C TRP A 515 18.44 -12.19 -15.16
N PRO A 516 18.12 -13.03 -16.17
CA PRO A 516 16.79 -13.40 -16.69
C PRO A 516 16.35 -14.84 -16.31
N VAL A 517 17.10 -15.54 -15.46
CA VAL A 517 16.79 -16.92 -15.05
C VAL A 517 15.51 -17.01 -14.22
N VAL A 518 15.27 -15.99 -13.39
CA VAL A 518 14.00 -15.67 -12.75
C VAL A 518 13.47 -14.38 -13.36
N SER A 519 12.16 -14.29 -13.55
CA SER A 519 11.45 -13.04 -13.84
C SER A 519 9.96 -13.26 -13.67
N HIS A 520 9.22 -12.21 -13.28
CA HIS A 520 7.76 -12.27 -13.27
C HIS A 520 7.11 -12.02 -14.64
N GLY A 521 7.86 -11.55 -15.64
CA GLY A 521 7.38 -11.24 -16.98
C GLY A 521 7.41 -12.39 -17.98
N ILE A 522 6.98 -12.07 -19.21
CA ILE A 522 7.10 -12.92 -20.41
C ILE A 522 7.68 -12.10 -21.58
N ASN A 523 8.02 -12.75 -22.71
CA ASN A 523 8.46 -12.05 -23.90
C ASN A 523 7.32 -11.20 -24.49
N TYR A 524 7.66 -10.12 -25.21
CA TYR A 524 6.67 -9.23 -25.81
C TYR A 524 5.71 -9.93 -26.80
N ASP A 525 6.21 -10.94 -27.53
CA ASP A 525 5.42 -11.80 -28.42
C ASP A 525 4.42 -12.73 -27.69
N GLY A 526 4.53 -12.85 -26.36
CA GLY A 526 3.70 -13.71 -25.52
C GLY A 526 4.33 -15.06 -25.18
N THR A 527 5.55 -15.36 -25.65
CA THR A 527 6.26 -16.59 -25.28
C THR A 527 6.88 -16.51 -23.88
N VAL A 528 6.97 -17.65 -23.18
CA VAL A 528 7.53 -17.74 -21.83
C VAL A 528 8.98 -18.20 -21.93
N PHE A 529 9.93 -17.33 -21.55
CA PHE A 529 11.36 -17.67 -21.51
C PHE A 529 11.75 -18.38 -20.21
N THR A 530 11.21 -17.97 -19.06
CA THR A 530 11.32 -18.68 -17.77
C THR A 530 9.97 -18.84 -17.10
N ASN A 531 9.78 -19.98 -16.42
CA ASN A 531 8.65 -20.23 -15.52
C ASN A 531 9.03 -20.01 -14.04
N GLU A 532 10.31 -19.76 -13.74
CA GLU A 532 10.76 -19.51 -12.37
C GLU A 532 10.41 -18.06 -11.94
N ARG A 533 9.84 -17.95 -10.74
CA ARG A 533 9.39 -16.69 -10.10
C ARG A 533 10.11 -16.41 -8.78
N ASN A 534 11.07 -17.26 -8.44
CA ASN A 534 12.02 -17.21 -7.34
C ASN A 534 12.92 -18.45 -7.47
N ARG A 535 14.14 -18.37 -6.93
CA ARG A 535 15.10 -19.49 -6.86
C ARG A 535 15.91 -19.31 -5.58
N ALA A 536 16.19 -20.38 -4.85
CA ALA A 536 16.93 -20.29 -3.59
C ALA A 536 18.35 -19.73 -3.83
N GLY A 537 18.72 -18.67 -3.09
CA GLY A 537 19.98 -17.95 -3.28
C GLY A 537 19.92 -16.77 -4.26
N LEU A 538 18.74 -16.46 -4.81
CA LEU A 538 18.44 -15.19 -5.47
C LEU A 538 17.49 -14.39 -4.58
N GLU A 539 17.65 -13.07 -4.53
CA GLU A 539 16.71 -12.18 -3.86
C GLU A 539 15.39 -12.09 -4.63
N SER A 540 14.31 -11.76 -3.91
CA SER A 540 12.96 -11.69 -4.48
C SER A 540 12.35 -10.30 -4.31
N PRO A 541 11.58 -9.81 -5.30
CA PRO A 541 10.98 -8.48 -5.24
C PRO A 541 9.93 -8.37 -4.12
N ARG A 542 9.90 -7.18 -3.50
CA ARG A 542 8.93 -6.84 -2.44
C ARG A 542 7.56 -6.53 -3.02
N PHE A 543 7.51 -5.98 -4.24
CA PHE A 543 6.27 -5.84 -5.02
C PHE A 543 6.52 -6.10 -6.51
N VAL A 544 5.49 -6.56 -7.22
CA VAL A 544 5.54 -6.91 -8.66
C VAL A 544 4.30 -6.40 -9.38
N TRP A 545 4.47 -5.62 -10.44
CA TRP A 545 3.38 -5.21 -11.33
C TRP A 545 3.21 -6.18 -12.50
N THR A 546 2.06 -6.84 -12.57
CA THR A 546 1.63 -7.64 -13.73
C THR A 546 0.17 -7.28 -14.06
N PRO A 547 -0.11 -6.52 -15.15
CA PRO A 547 0.83 -6.01 -16.16
C PRO A 547 1.84 -4.98 -15.62
N SER A 548 2.93 -4.77 -16.36
CA SER A 548 3.90 -3.68 -16.15
C SER A 548 3.22 -2.32 -16.24
N ILE A 549 3.57 -1.40 -15.33
CA ILE A 549 3.14 0.01 -15.42
C ILE A 549 4.20 0.89 -16.10
N GLY A 550 5.36 0.34 -16.43
CA GLY A 550 6.51 1.11 -16.90
C GLY A 550 7.12 1.92 -15.77
N VAL A 551 7.52 1.25 -14.67
CA VAL A 551 8.03 1.92 -13.46
C VAL A 551 9.17 2.90 -13.78
N SER A 552 9.21 4.02 -13.07
CA SER A 552 10.11 5.15 -13.35
C SER A 552 10.76 5.71 -12.08
N GLY A 553 11.00 7.01 -11.97
CA GLY A 553 11.54 7.60 -10.74
C GLY A 553 10.67 7.31 -9.50
N MET A 554 11.33 7.28 -8.35
CA MET A 554 10.72 6.91 -7.08
C MET A 554 11.37 7.58 -5.88
N MET A 555 10.64 7.56 -4.76
CA MET A 555 11.11 8.01 -3.45
C MET A 555 10.44 7.19 -2.34
N ILE A 556 11.07 7.14 -1.17
CA ILE A 556 10.38 6.88 0.10
C ILE A 556 9.98 8.23 0.67
N TYR A 557 8.69 8.51 0.79
CA TYR A 557 8.22 9.81 1.25
C TYR A 557 8.47 9.99 2.77
N ARG A 558 9.01 11.14 3.17
CA ARG A 558 9.34 11.48 4.56
C ARG A 558 8.82 12.86 4.99
N GLY A 559 8.39 13.69 4.04
CA GLY A 559 7.99 15.08 4.22
C GLY A 559 6.82 15.34 5.16
N ASP A 560 6.73 16.59 5.63
CA ASP A 560 5.74 16.97 6.63
C ASP A 560 4.32 17.16 6.07
N SER A 561 4.20 17.57 4.80
CA SER A 561 2.97 18.08 4.18
C SER A 561 1.89 17.01 3.90
N PHE A 562 2.29 15.75 3.74
CA PHE A 562 1.38 14.60 3.64
C PHE A 562 1.64 13.60 4.77
N PRO A 563 1.34 13.93 6.05
CA PRO A 563 1.84 13.19 7.22
C PRO A 563 1.53 11.68 7.19
N TRP A 564 0.30 11.31 6.83
CA TRP A 564 -0.14 9.92 6.68
C TRP A 564 0.45 9.14 5.48
N TRP A 565 1.28 9.76 4.65
CA TRP A 565 1.97 9.11 3.56
C TRP A 565 3.45 8.77 3.86
N ARG A 566 3.98 9.19 5.03
CA ARG A 566 5.39 8.96 5.39
C ARG A 566 5.72 7.47 5.51
N GLY A 567 6.86 7.07 4.96
CA GLY A 567 7.30 5.67 4.87
C GLY A 567 6.77 4.91 3.66
N ASN A 568 5.83 5.47 2.89
CA ASN A 568 5.38 4.84 1.66
C ASN A 568 6.38 5.08 0.52
N ALA A 569 6.55 4.08 -0.34
CA ALA A 569 7.20 4.26 -1.62
C ALA A 569 6.21 4.89 -2.62
N PHE A 570 6.64 5.93 -3.34
CA PHE A 570 5.92 6.46 -4.49
C PHE A 570 6.72 6.16 -5.75
N VAL A 571 6.05 5.64 -6.79
CA VAL A 571 6.66 5.16 -8.04
C VAL A 571 5.87 5.69 -9.23
N GLY A 572 6.51 6.41 -10.15
CA GLY A 572 5.87 6.86 -11.39
C GLY A 572 5.68 5.73 -12.40
N GLY A 573 4.60 5.74 -13.17
CA GLY A 573 4.31 4.78 -14.24
C GLY A 573 4.25 5.44 -15.63
N LEU A 574 5.18 5.05 -16.51
CA LEU A 574 5.29 5.55 -17.89
C LEU A 574 4.25 4.94 -18.83
N VAL A 575 3.98 3.64 -18.70
CA VAL A 575 3.05 2.89 -19.58
C VAL A 575 1.64 2.90 -18.99
N GLY A 576 1.52 2.77 -17.67
CA GLY A 576 0.25 2.88 -16.93
C GLY A 576 -0.24 4.32 -16.76
N GLN A 577 0.60 5.33 -17.03
CA GLN A 577 0.26 6.76 -16.95
C GLN A 577 -0.33 7.13 -15.57
N GLN A 578 0.35 6.71 -14.52
CA GLN A 578 -0.16 6.71 -13.13
C GLN A 578 0.96 6.96 -12.12
N LEU A 579 0.59 7.36 -10.91
CA LEU A 579 1.46 7.39 -9.73
C LEU A 579 1.05 6.23 -8.80
N ALA A 580 1.93 5.26 -8.59
CA ALA A 580 1.71 4.18 -7.65
C ALA A 580 2.19 4.59 -6.25
N ARG A 581 1.33 4.47 -5.22
CA ARG A 581 1.70 4.58 -3.81
C ARG A 581 1.70 3.18 -3.19
N VAL A 582 2.88 2.69 -2.82
CA VAL A 582 3.06 1.39 -2.15
C VAL A 582 3.27 1.63 -0.66
N THR A 583 2.39 1.10 0.16
CA THR A 583 2.52 1.14 1.62
C THR A 583 3.55 0.11 2.07
N LEU A 584 4.54 0.54 2.85
CA LEU A 584 5.60 -0.32 3.40
C LEU A 584 5.40 -0.51 4.91
N GLU A 585 5.47 -1.74 5.38
CA GLU A 585 5.59 -2.07 6.81
C GLU A 585 6.99 -2.65 7.05
N GLY A 586 7.90 -1.79 7.55
CA GLY A 586 9.33 -2.12 7.59
C GLY A 586 9.90 -2.26 6.19
N GLN A 587 10.37 -3.46 5.84
CA GLN A 587 10.95 -3.78 4.52
C GLN A 587 9.98 -4.54 3.58
N ASP A 588 8.72 -4.71 3.97
CA ASP A 588 7.73 -5.46 3.18
C ASP A 588 6.60 -4.55 2.64
N ALA A 589 6.22 -4.76 1.37
CA ALA A 589 5.15 -4.01 0.72
C ALA A 589 3.78 -4.67 1.02
N VAL A 590 2.90 -3.96 1.71
CA VAL A 590 1.65 -4.51 2.24
C VAL A 590 0.38 -4.08 1.48
N SER A 591 0.44 -2.98 0.73
CA SER A 591 -0.65 -2.55 -0.16
C SER A 591 -0.17 -1.62 -1.27
N LEU A 592 -0.90 -1.63 -2.39
CA LEU A 592 -0.73 -0.71 -3.51
C LEU A 592 -2.01 0.14 -3.66
N GLU A 593 -1.84 1.43 -3.86
CA GLU A 593 -2.84 2.35 -4.36
C GLU A 593 -2.39 2.96 -5.69
N THR A 594 -3.30 3.06 -6.65
CA THR A 594 -3.08 3.77 -7.91
C THR A 594 -3.68 5.17 -7.79
N LEU A 595 -2.87 6.19 -8.08
CA LEU A 595 -3.23 7.60 -8.12
C LEU A 595 -3.05 8.12 -9.56
N LEU A 596 -3.85 9.12 -9.96
CA LEU A 596 -3.64 9.91 -11.19
C LEU A 596 -3.62 9.10 -12.51
N GLU A 597 -4.21 7.90 -12.55
CA GLU A 597 -4.26 7.01 -13.72
C GLU A 597 -4.96 7.66 -14.92
N GLY A 598 -4.21 7.91 -15.99
CA GLY A 598 -4.68 8.58 -17.20
C GLY A 598 -4.92 10.08 -17.05
N GLU A 599 -4.60 10.67 -15.90
CA GLU A 599 -4.88 12.10 -15.60
C GLU A 599 -3.75 13.04 -16.04
N LEU A 600 -2.49 12.61 -15.92
CA LEU A 600 -1.30 13.43 -16.18
C LEU A 600 -0.40 12.90 -17.31
N GLY A 601 -0.78 11.81 -17.97
CA GLY A 601 0.09 11.13 -18.94
C GLY A 601 1.23 10.34 -18.28
N ARG A 602 2.37 10.21 -18.97
CA ARG A 602 3.48 9.35 -18.52
C ARG A 602 4.26 10.07 -17.42
N ILE A 603 4.36 9.48 -16.22
CA ILE A 603 5.20 10.03 -15.13
C ILE A 603 6.59 9.40 -15.22
N ARG A 604 7.64 10.23 -15.20
CA ARG A 604 9.06 9.87 -15.41
C ARG A 604 9.93 10.03 -14.16
N ASP A 605 9.70 11.06 -13.36
CA ASP A 605 10.38 11.19 -12.07
C ASP A 605 9.41 11.60 -10.96
N VAL A 606 9.73 11.19 -9.73
CA VAL A 606 8.93 11.40 -8.52
C VAL A 606 9.89 11.76 -7.39
N ARG A 607 9.80 12.97 -6.86
CA ARG A 607 10.71 13.47 -5.81
C ARG A 607 9.95 14.23 -4.72
N GLU A 608 10.52 14.25 -3.53
CA GLU A 608 10.08 15.10 -2.43
C GLU A 608 10.78 16.47 -2.55
N GLY A 609 10.01 17.56 -2.51
CA GLY A 609 10.56 18.91 -2.47
C GLY A 609 10.96 19.35 -1.07
N PRO A 610 11.75 20.43 -0.93
CA PRO A 610 12.15 21.00 0.38
C PRO A 610 10.97 21.62 1.17
N ASP A 611 9.81 21.74 0.53
CA ASP A 611 8.50 22.10 1.10
C ASP A 611 7.68 20.87 1.56
N GLY A 612 8.23 19.66 1.43
CA GLY A 612 7.56 18.41 1.72
C GLY A 612 6.46 18.03 0.71
N PHE A 613 6.29 18.75 -0.41
CA PHE A 613 5.34 18.36 -1.45
C PHE A 613 5.92 17.28 -2.37
N ILE A 614 5.05 16.58 -3.08
CA ILE A 614 5.45 15.54 -4.05
C ILE A 614 5.48 16.15 -5.44
N TYR A 615 6.65 16.17 -6.07
CA TYR A 615 6.85 16.68 -7.43
C TYR A 615 6.90 15.53 -8.44
N LEU A 616 6.30 15.74 -9.60
CA LEU A 616 6.25 14.79 -10.71
C LEU A 616 6.80 15.44 -11.99
N ALA A 617 7.76 14.77 -12.64
CA ALA A 617 8.19 15.12 -14.00
C ALA A 617 7.40 14.29 -15.02
N LEU A 618 6.77 14.95 -16.00
CA LEU A 618 5.91 14.32 -17.00
C LEU A 618 6.67 14.13 -18.33
N GLU A 619 6.42 13.03 -19.03
CA GLU A 619 7.07 12.67 -20.30
C GLU A 619 6.03 12.47 -21.41
N HIS A 620 6.22 13.14 -22.56
CA HIS A 620 5.50 12.90 -23.80
C HIS A 620 6.54 12.61 -24.89
N LEU A 621 6.12 11.91 -25.96
CA LEU A 621 7.04 11.43 -27.00
C LEU A 621 7.29 12.46 -28.13
N GLU A 622 6.39 13.44 -28.27
CA GLU A 622 6.39 14.41 -29.38
C GLU A 622 6.18 15.87 -28.91
N ASP A 623 5.57 16.08 -27.73
CA ASP A 623 5.22 17.40 -27.18
C ASP A 623 6.11 17.81 -26.00
N LEU A 624 6.20 19.11 -25.76
CA LEU A 624 6.78 19.66 -24.53
C LEU A 624 5.86 19.38 -23.33
N THR A 625 6.46 19.14 -22.16
CA THR A 625 5.78 18.75 -20.93
C THR A 625 6.06 19.71 -19.77
N ALA A 626 5.64 19.30 -18.58
CA ALA A 626 5.75 20.06 -17.35
C ALA A 626 6.34 19.23 -16.19
N VAL A 627 6.88 19.95 -15.20
CA VAL A 627 6.94 19.48 -13.81
C VAL A 627 5.72 20.04 -13.09
N VAL A 628 5.03 19.16 -12.37
CA VAL A 628 3.88 19.50 -11.52
C VAL A 628 4.16 19.07 -10.07
N ARG A 629 3.41 19.59 -9.11
CA ARG A 629 3.46 19.15 -7.71
C ARG A 629 2.08 18.86 -7.15
N LEU A 630 2.04 17.93 -6.19
CA LEU A 630 0.86 17.63 -5.39
C LEU A 630 0.88 18.54 -4.16
N GLU A 631 -0.12 19.40 -4.05
CA GLU A 631 -0.32 20.29 -2.91
C GLU A 631 -1.49 19.73 -2.06
N PRO A 632 -1.33 19.50 -0.76
CA PRO A 632 -2.43 19.06 0.10
C PRO A 632 -3.52 20.14 0.11
N VAL A 633 -4.79 19.75 -0.01
CA VAL A 633 -5.89 20.67 0.24
C VAL A 633 -5.92 20.94 1.74
N SER A 634 -5.72 22.19 2.14
CA SER A 634 -5.58 22.60 3.53
C SER A 634 -6.92 22.57 4.28
N ASN A 635 -7.32 21.38 4.71
CA ASN A 635 -8.14 21.25 5.90
C ASN A 635 -7.24 21.55 7.11
N ASP A 636 -7.56 22.58 7.89
CA ASP A 636 -6.86 22.90 9.14
C ASP A 636 -6.99 21.72 10.12
N ILE A 637 -5.97 20.85 10.20
CA ILE A 637 -5.93 19.75 11.16
C ILE A 637 -5.52 20.27 12.55
N GLU A 638 -6.34 21.19 13.09
CA GLU A 638 -6.53 21.23 14.54
C GLU A 638 -6.90 19.82 15.01
N ALA A 639 -6.40 19.43 16.18
CA ALA A 639 -6.51 18.05 16.66
C ALA A 639 -7.93 17.71 17.18
N LEU A 640 -8.97 17.79 16.36
CA LEU A 640 -10.34 17.34 16.63
C LEU A 640 -10.42 15.80 16.70
N PHE A 641 -11.33 15.25 17.52
CA PHE A 641 -11.32 13.84 17.97
C PHE A 641 -12.62 13.07 17.64
N ASN A 642 -12.50 12.06 16.78
CA ASN A 642 -13.65 11.38 16.17
C ASN A 642 -13.89 10.03 16.84
N THR A 643 -15.15 9.66 17.06
CA THR A 643 -15.56 8.42 17.74
C THR A 643 -16.91 7.97 17.20
N PHE A 644 -17.11 6.67 16.97
CA PHE A 644 -18.46 6.11 16.87
C PHE A 644 -18.61 4.82 17.67
N SER A 645 -19.80 4.63 18.23
CA SER A 645 -20.12 3.52 19.13
C SER A 645 -21.57 3.08 18.99
N ILE A 646 -21.82 1.81 19.31
CA ILE A 646 -23.13 1.20 19.41
C ILE A 646 -23.27 0.52 20.78
N VAL A 647 -24.36 0.83 21.50
CA VAL A 647 -24.85 0.07 22.65
C VAL A 647 -26.01 -0.82 22.20
N ALA A 648 -26.11 -2.05 22.71
CA ALA A 648 -27.18 -2.96 22.35
C ALA A 648 -27.52 -4.00 23.43
N ILE A 649 -28.71 -4.60 23.28
CA ILE A 649 -29.17 -5.79 24.00
C ILE A 649 -29.46 -6.90 22.97
N ASP A 650 -29.17 -8.15 23.30
CA ASP A 650 -29.77 -9.30 22.58
C ASP A 650 -31.02 -9.79 23.35
N PRO A 651 -32.24 -9.67 22.77
CA PRO A 651 -33.47 -10.00 23.47
C PRO A 651 -33.69 -11.51 23.68
N SER A 652 -32.88 -12.37 23.06
CA SER A 652 -32.96 -13.83 23.20
C SER A 652 -32.04 -14.38 24.29
N THR A 653 -30.97 -13.66 24.62
CA THR A 653 -29.97 -14.06 25.62
C THR A 653 -30.01 -13.18 26.89
N GLY A 654 -30.48 -11.94 26.77
CA GLY A 654 -30.31 -10.90 27.80
C GLY A 654 -28.89 -10.32 27.85
N GLU A 655 -28.01 -10.68 26.90
CA GLU A 655 -26.67 -10.10 26.79
C GLU A 655 -26.78 -8.59 26.56
N SER A 656 -25.91 -7.84 27.22
CA SER A 656 -25.81 -6.38 27.15
C SER A 656 -24.40 -6.00 26.72
N GLY A 657 -24.26 -5.09 25.76
CA GLY A 657 -22.96 -4.85 25.13
C GLY A 657 -22.75 -3.48 24.51
N VAL A 658 -21.48 -3.12 24.36
CA VAL A 658 -21.01 -1.92 23.68
C VAL A 658 -19.87 -2.27 22.74
N ALA A 659 -19.84 -1.68 21.55
CA ALA A 659 -18.65 -1.59 20.71
C ALA A 659 -18.37 -0.15 20.28
N VAL A 660 -17.10 0.19 20.09
CA VAL A 660 -16.61 1.55 19.80
C VAL A 660 -15.33 1.52 18.96
N THR A 661 -15.13 2.52 18.10
CA THR A 661 -13.86 2.81 17.42
C THR A 661 -13.57 4.31 17.39
N THR A 662 -12.29 4.69 17.40
CA THR A 662 -11.78 6.08 17.48
C THR A 662 -10.29 6.14 17.14
N ARG A 663 -9.73 7.35 16.98
CA ARG A 663 -8.27 7.57 17.04
C ARG A 663 -7.69 7.67 18.46
N ASN A 664 -8.49 7.75 19.52
CA ASN A 664 -7.98 7.89 20.88
C ASN A 664 -7.47 6.54 21.43
N PRO A 665 -6.18 6.38 21.79
CA PRO A 665 -5.66 5.11 22.28
C PRO A 665 -6.39 4.59 23.53
N CYS A 666 -6.51 3.26 23.62
CA CYS A 666 -7.14 2.52 24.71
C CYS A 666 -8.60 2.90 25.02
N VAL A 667 -9.43 3.15 24.00
CA VAL A 667 -10.83 3.61 24.13
C VAL A 667 -11.70 2.74 25.04
N GLY A 668 -11.40 1.45 25.16
CA GLY A 668 -12.10 0.53 26.06
C GLY A 668 -12.01 0.90 27.55
N ASN A 669 -11.05 1.76 27.93
CA ASN A 669 -10.92 2.27 29.29
C ASN A 669 -11.87 3.45 29.61
N ALA A 670 -12.61 3.97 28.62
CA ALA A 670 -13.34 5.22 28.74
C ALA A 670 -14.79 5.17 28.23
N VAL A 671 -15.00 4.66 27.00
CA VAL A 671 -16.32 4.74 26.34
C VAL A 671 -17.28 3.62 26.76
N PRO A 672 -16.91 2.32 26.76
CA PRO A 672 -17.88 1.24 26.93
C PRO A 672 -18.09 0.83 28.39
N TRP A 673 -19.36 0.74 28.81
CA TRP A 673 -19.77 0.28 30.13
C TRP A 673 -20.95 -0.70 30.02
N VAL A 674 -20.94 -1.78 30.80
CA VAL A 674 -22.02 -2.78 30.84
C VAL A 674 -22.29 -3.23 32.28
N ARG A 675 -23.50 -3.70 32.55
CA ARG A 675 -23.84 -4.40 33.80
C ARG A 675 -24.86 -5.50 33.50
N ALA A 676 -24.49 -6.74 33.80
CA ALA A 676 -25.26 -7.93 33.43
C ALA A 676 -26.71 -7.85 33.94
N GLY A 677 -27.67 -7.92 33.02
CA GLY A 677 -29.10 -7.85 33.35
C GLY A 677 -29.64 -6.46 33.69
N VAL A 678 -28.82 -5.41 33.60
CA VAL A 678 -29.21 -4.00 33.83
C VAL A 678 -29.17 -3.20 32.54
N GLY A 679 -28.06 -3.23 31.78
CA GLY A 679 -27.93 -2.45 30.56
C GLY A 679 -26.50 -2.20 30.10
N ALA A 680 -26.37 -1.28 29.14
CA ALA A 680 -25.10 -0.85 28.54
C ALA A 680 -25.09 0.66 28.23
N VAL A 681 -23.92 1.29 28.34
CA VAL A 681 -23.70 2.75 28.17
C VAL A 681 -22.44 3.01 27.36
N ALA A 682 -22.51 3.93 26.40
CA ALA A 682 -21.38 4.48 25.66
C ALA A 682 -21.26 5.98 25.94
N THR A 683 -20.14 6.43 26.54
CA THR A 683 -19.88 7.83 26.87
C THR A 683 -18.73 8.40 26.02
N GLN A 684 -19.08 9.19 24.99
CA GLN A 684 -18.16 9.81 24.03
C GLN A 684 -18.37 11.34 23.96
N GLY A 685 -17.75 12.02 22.98
CA GLY A 685 -17.78 13.47 22.87
C GLY A 685 -17.21 14.17 24.11
N GLY A 686 -15.88 14.32 24.21
CA GLY A 686 -15.27 14.89 25.42
C GLY A 686 -15.69 14.15 26.70
N THR A 687 -15.54 12.82 26.67
CA THR A 687 -16.07 11.82 27.60
C THR A 687 -16.10 12.24 29.06
N ARG A 688 -17.19 11.87 29.75
CA ARG A 688 -17.28 11.87 31.21
C ARG A 688 -17.38 10.41 31.68
N LEU A 689 -16.48 9.97 32.56
CA LEU A 689 -16.40 8.56 32.98
C LEU A 689 -17.52 8.16 33.94
N GLU A 690 -17.94 9.07 34.83
CA GLU A 690 -18.95 8.76 35.85
C GLU A 690 -20.30 8.38 35.23
N TYR A 691 -20.64 8.97 34.06
CA TYR A 691 -21.84 8.67 33.28
C TYR A 691 -22.06 7.17 33.04
N GLY A 692 -20.99 6.38 32.90
CA GLY A 692 -21.08 4.93 32.75
C GLY A 692 -21.79 4.26 33.93
N ASN A 693 -21.40 4.60 35.16
CA ASN A 693 -22.06 4.06 36.36
C ASN A 693 -23.30 4.85 36.76
N ASP A 694 -23.29 6.19 36.65
CA ASP A 694 -24.45 7.05 37.00
C ASP A 694 -25.73 6.59 36.27
N LEU A 695 -25.61 6.24 34.98
CA LEU A 695 -26.73 5.75 34.17
C LEU A 695 -27.08 4.28 34.48
N LEU A 696 -26.10 3.39 34.67
CA LEU A 696 -26.36 1.98 35.01
C LEU A 696 -27.01 1.85 36.41
N ASP A 697 -26.60 2.66 37.39
CA ASP A 697 -27.20 2.72 38.72
C ASP A 697 -28.67 3.16 38.68
N LEU A 698 -29.02 4.10 37.79
CA LEU A 698 -30.40 4.55 37.58
C LEU A 698 -31.24 3.47 36.86
N LEU A 699 -30.68 2.78 35.86
CA LEU A 699 -31.32 1.64 35.21
C LEU A 699 -31.59 0.49 36.20
N GLU A 700 -30.65 0.20 37.10
CA GLU A 700 -30.80 -0.84 38.13
C GLU A 700 -31.89 -0.48 39.16
N GLN A 701 -32.11 0.82 39.41
CA GLN A 701 -33.25 1.34 40.17
C GLN A 701 -34.59 1.32 39.39
N GLY A 702 -34.60 0.84 38.14
CA GLY A 702 -35.78 0.77 37.28
C GLY A 702 -36.18 2.10 36.63
N VAL A 703 -35.32 3.12 36.66
CA VAL A 703 -35.54 4.40 35.97
C VAL A 703 -35.48 4.18 34.45
N ALA A 704 -36.34 4.84 33.68
CA ALA A 704 -36.32 4.71 32.23
C ALA A 704 -35.04 5.31 31.62
N PRO A 705 -34.46 4.73 30.55
CA PRO A 705 -33.23 5.22 29.93
C PRO A 705 -33.21 6.72 29.61
N GLN A 706 -34.32 7.27 29.09
CA GLN A 706 -34.44 8.71 28.82
C GLN A 706 -34.44 9.52 30.12
N GLU A 707 -35.23 9.12 31.11
CA GLU A 707 -35.30 9.81 32.40
C GLU A 707 -33.96 9.75 33.15
N ALA A 708 -33.21 8.65 33.00
CA ALA A 708 -31.86 8.53 33.50
C ALA A 708 -30.89 9.50 32.79
N MET A 709 -30.96 9.57 31.45
CA MET A 709 -30.20 10.54 30.65
C MET A 709 -30.51 11.97 31.08
N ASP A 710 -31.79 12.36 31.12
CA ASP A 710 -32.24 13.70 31.46
C ASP A 710 -31.71 14.15 32.84
N ARG A 711 -31.78 13.26 33.85
CA ARG A 711 -31.25 13.51 35.20
C ARG A 711 -29.73 13.74 35.20
N VAL A 712 -28.98 12.90 34.50
CA VAL A 712 -27.51 12.92 34.47
C VAL A 712 -26.98 14.11 33.65
N VAL A 713 -27.61 14.40 32.52
CA VAL A 713 -27.32 15.54 31.63
C VAL A 713 -27.65 16.88 32.28
N ALA A 714 -28.76 16.99 33.02
CA ALA A 714 -29.13 18.21 33.74
C ALA A 714 -28.12 18.59 34.85
N ALA A 715 -27.34 17.64 35.34
CA ALA A 715 -26.30 17.83 36.34
C ALA A 715 -24.91 18.16 35.75
N ASP A 716 -24.76 18.27 34.42
CA ASP A 716 -23.49 18.59 33.76
C ASP A 716 -23.49 19.97 33.11
N GLU A 717 -22.66 20.87 33.64
CA GLU A 717 -22.41 22.20 33.08
C GLU A 717 -21.76 22.12 31.68
N ARG A 718 -21.12 21.00 31.33
CA ARG A 718 -20.49 20.76 30.03
C ARG A 718 -21.30 19.84 29.12
N ARG A 719 -22.59 19.62 29.41
CA ARG A 719 -23.49 18.72 28.64
C ARG A 719 -23.48 18.96 27.13
N ASP A 720 -23.32 20.22 26.73
CA ASP A 720 -23.28 20.65 25.33
C ASP A 720 -22.07 20.10 24.57
N ARG A 721 -21.02 19.61 25.24
CA ARG A 721 -19.91 18.92 24.58
C ARG A 721 -20.03 17.39 24.58
N ARG A 722 -20.99 16.80 25.30
CA ARG A 722 -21.11 15.35 25.48
C ARG A 722 -21.83 14.67 24.32
N GLN A 723 -21.51 13.40 24.07
CA GLN A 723 -22.35 12.53 23.26
C GLN A 723 -22.46 11.15 23.91
N VAL A 724 -23.68 10.70 24.21
CA VAL A 724 -23.93 9.53 25.07
C VAL A 724 -25.05 8.66 24.51
N GLY A 725 -24.86 7.34 24.54
CA GLY A 725 -25.90 6.34 24.28
C GLY A 725 -26.09 5.43 25.48
N VAL A 726 -27.34 5.09 25.81
CA VAL A 726 -27.70 4.17 26.90
C VAL A 726 -28.82 3.23 26.46
N ILE A 727 -28.76 1.98 26.90
CA ILE A 727 -29.82 0.99 26.70
C ILE A 727 -30.03 0.16 27.97
N GLY A 728 -31.29 0.03 28.39
CA GLY A 728 -31.69 -0.83 29.52
C GLY A 728 -31.95 -2.26 29.07
N ALA A 729 -31.92 -3.22 30.00
CA ALA A 729 -32.15 -4.64 29.71
C ALA A 729 -33.55 -5.00 29.17
N ASP A 730 -34.51 -4.06 29.22
CA ASP A 730 -35.81 -4.17 28.53
C ASP A 730 -35.78 -3.77 27.04
N GLY A 731 -34.59 -3.42 26.53
CA GLY A 731 -34.33 -3.01 25.15
C GLY A 731 -34.56 -1.53 24.87
N ARG A 732 -35.19 -0.76 25.77
CA ARG A 732 -35.37 0.68 25.57
C ARG A 732 -34.02 1.38 25.62
N SER A 733 -33.80 2.29 24.67
CA SER A 733 -32.60 3.12 24.60
C SER A 733 -32.93 4.62 24.70
N ALA A 734 -31.90 5.42 24.97
CA ALA A 734 -31.92 6.88 24.90
C ALA A 734 -30.54 7.38 24.43
N GLN A 735 -30.52 8.57 23.85
CA GLN A 735 -29.31 9.21 23.34
C GLN A 735 -29.28 10.68 23.73
N TRP A 736 -28.08 11.26 23.76
CA TRP A 736 -27.86 12.69 23.93
C TRP A 736 -26.68 13.10 23.06
N THR A 737 -26.88 14.05 22.15
CA THR A 737 -25.83 14.76 21.42
C THR A 737 -25.89 16.24 21.78
N GLY A 738 -24.84 16.75 22.44
CA GLY A 738 -24.79 18.14 22.93
C GLY A 738 -24.63 19.19 21.83
N SER A 739 -25.16 20.40 22.05
CA SER A 739 -25.21 21.47 21.04
C SER A 739 -23.83 21.89 20.50
N GLY A 740 -22.79 21.82 21.32
CA GLY A 740 -21.39 22.11 20.97
C GLY A 740 -20.69 21.03 20.14
N GLN A 741 -21.37 19.96 19.75
CA GLN A 741 -20.94 19.05 18.69
C GLN A 741 -21.42 19.52 17.30
N TYR A 742 -22.54 20.23 17.22
CA TYR A 742 -23.14 20.71 15.95
C TYR A 742 -22.42 21.93 15.32
N GLY A 743 -21.19 22.23 15.75
CA GLY A 743 -20.31 23.24 15.14
C GLY A 743 -19.22 22.61 14.25
N ALA A 744 -19.49 21.43 13.71
CA ALA A 744 -18.52 20.59 12.98
C ALA A 744 -18.93 20.35 11.51
N GLU A 745 -20.23 20.39 11.20
CA GLU A 745 -20.75 20.21 9.84
C GLU A 745 -20.27 21.30 8.87
N ASP A 746 -20.15 22.55 9.34
CA ASP A 746 -19.53 23.67 8.61
C ASP A 746 -18.03 23.43 8.26
N ARG A 747 -17.42 22.37 8.81
CA ARG A 747 -16.03 21.92 8.55
C ARG A 747 -15.98 20.50 7.99
N GLY A 748 -17.10 19.97 7.50
CA GLY A 748 -17.20 18.63 6.90
C GLY A 748 -17.32 17.46 7.90
N ASP A 749 -17.22 17.72 9.20
CA ASP A 749 -17.33 16.71 10.26
C ASP A 749 -18.81 16.45 10.60
N TRP A 750 -19.36 15.30 10.22
CA TRP A 750 -20.77 14.97 10.47
C TRP A 750 -21.00 14.43 11.89
N VAL A 751 -22.12 14.79 12.51
CA VAL A 751 -22.55 14.23 13.80
C VAL A 751 -23.88 13.50 13.60
N ALA A 752 -24.01 12.27 14.11
CA ALA A 752 -25.18 11.45 13.87
C ALA A 752 -25.53 10.54 15.06
N GLU A 753 -26.82 10.33 15.27
CA GLU A 753 -27.38 9.38 16.22
C GLU A 753 -28.57 8.63 15.61
N ARG A 754 -28.71 7.34 15.93
CA ARG A 754 -29.84 6.50 15.52
C ARG A 754 -30.13 5.44 16.59
N ALA A 755 -31.36 5.44 17.08
CA ALA A 755 -31.88 4.42 17.99
C ALA A 755 -32.80 3.44 17.25
N GLY A 756 -32.80 2.19 17.70
CA GLY A 756 -33.73 1.15 17.26
C GLY A 756 -34.29 0.38 18.46
N ARG A 757 -35.07 -0.68 18.20
CA ARG A 757 -35.79 -1.42 19.25
C ARG A 757 -34.88 -2.05 20.31
N HIS A 758 -33.65 -2.41 19.94
CA HIS A 758 -32.69 -3.12 20.79
C HIS A 758 -31.26 -2.56 20.69
N TYR A 759 -31.09 -1.33 20.19
CA TYR A 759 -29.80 -0.64 20.09
C TYR A 759 -29.91 0.88 20.16
N ALA A 760 -28.78 1.54 20.40
CA ALA A 760 -28.55 2.94 20.08
C ALA A 760 -27.10 3.11 19.57
N VAL A 761 -26.94 3.80 18.44
CA VAL A 761 -25.64 4.09 17.81
C VAL A 761 -25.46 5.59 17.64
N GLN A 762 -24.28 6.09 17.97
CA GLN A 762 -23.91 7.49 17.81
C GLN A 762 -22.49 7.63 17.27
N GLY A 763 -22.24 8.74 16.60
CA GLY A 763 -20.92 9.16 16.19
C GLY A 763 -20.78 10.68 16.16
N ASN A 764 -19.55 11.14 16.41
CA ASN A 764 -19.15 12.52 16.19
C ASN A 764 -17.98 12.54 15.21
N SER A 765 -17.97 13.53 14.33
CA SER A 765 -16.91 13.75 13.34
C SER A 765 -16.76 12.55 12.38
N LEU A 766 -17.85 12.28 11.65
CA LEU A 766 -17.97 11.19 10.69
C LEU A 766 -17.75 11.72 9.26
N VAL A 767 -17.37 10.85 8.33
CA VAL A 767 -17.40 11.19 6.88
C VAL A 767 -18.82 11.44 6.34
N GLY A 768 -19.84 11.06 7.11
CA GLY A 768 -21.26 11.19 6.74
C GLY A 768 -22.18 10.45 7.70
N THR A 769 -23.43 10.90 7.78
CA THR A 769 -24.50 10.26 8.58
C THR A 769 -24.69 8.77 8.25
N ALA A 770 -24.46 8.39 6.99
CA ALA A 770 -24.56 7.03 6.48
C ALA A 770 -23.70 5.99 7.23
N VAL A 771 -22.63 6.41 7.92
CA VAL A 771 -21.82 5.54 8.80
C VAL A 771 -22.69 4.93 9.90
N VAL A 772 -23.46 5.77 10.60
CA VAL A 772 -24.34 5.37 11.71
C VAL A 772 -25.51 4.52 11.20
N ASP A 773 -26.05 4.83 10.02
CA ASP A 773 -27.05 3.98 9.35
C ASP A 773 -26.50 2.59 8.97
N SER A 774 -25.25 2.50 8.51
CA SER A 774 -24.60 1.23 8.15
C SER A 774 -24.38 0.33 9.37
N VAL A 775 -23.91 0.91 10.49
CA VAL A 775 -23.78 0.22 11.78
C VAL A 775 -25.14 -0.31 12.23
N ALA A 776 -26.18 0.54 12.20
CA ALA A 776 -27.54 0.17 12.57
C ALA A 776 -28.12 -0.96 11.68
N VAL A 777 -28.04 -0.82 10.36
CA VAL A 777 -28.58 -1.80 9.40
C VAL A 777 -27.85 -3.14 9.48
N ALA A 778 -26.53 -3.14 9.73
CA ALA A 778 -25.79 -4.38 9.98
C ALA A 778 -26.21 -5.04 11.31
N PHE A 779 -26.41 -4.26 12.38
CA PHE A 779 -26.89 -4.80 13.65
C PHE A 779 -28.32 -5.37 13.54
N GLU A 780 -29.23 -4.67 12.86
CA GLU A 780 -30.59 -5.12 12.56
C GLU A 780 -30.60 -6.44 11.77
N ARG A 781 -29.78 -6.56 10.71
CA ARG A 781 -29.61 -7.80 9.92
C ARG A 781 -29.03 -8.96 10.73
N SER A 782 -28.31 -8.67 11.81
CA SER A 782 -27.74 -9.70 12.70
C SER A 782 -28.74 -10.20 13.76
N GLU A 783 -29.89 -9.54 13.94
CA GLU A 783 -30.88 -9.91 14.95
C GLU A 783 -31.51 -11.28 14.65
N GLY A 784 -31.78 -12.08 15.69
CA GLY A 784 -32.28 -13.45 15.55
C GLY A 784 -31.27 -14.45 14.98
N SER A 785 -30.11 -14.03 14.44
CA SER A 785 -29.12 -14.94 13.83
C SER A 785 -28.46 -15.92 14.82
N GLY A 786 -28.68 -15.74 16.12
CA GLY A 786 -28.19 -16.64 17.17
C GLY A 786 -26.71 -16.51 17.50
N ARG A 787 -26.01 -15.55 16.89
CA ARG A 787 -24.60 -15.25 17.15
C ARG A 787 -24.47 -14.43 18.42
N HIS A 788 -23.43 -14.70 19.23
CA HIS A 788 -23.15 -13.98 20.49
C HIS A 788 -23.05 -12.48 20.24
N LEU A 789 -23.54 -11.66 21.18
CA LEU A 789 -23.69 -10.21 20.97
C LEU A 789 -22.38 -9.50 20.55
N ALA A 790 -21.21 -9.96 21.00
CA ALA A 790 -19.93 -9.36 20.59
C ALA A 790 -19.65 -9.53 19.09
N ASP A 791 -19.96 -10.69 18.50
CA ASP A 791 -19.80 -10.93 17.05
C ASP A 791 -20.64 -9.95 16.22
N ARG A 792 -21.90 -9.77 16.66
CA ARG A 792 -22.89 -8.86 16.06
C ARG A 792 -22.44 -7.39 16.15
N LEU A 793 -21.94 -6.99 17.32
CA LEU A 793 -21.42 -5.64 17.58
C LEU A 793 -20.15 -5.33 16.75
N ILE A 794 -19.22 -6.28 16.64
CA ILE A 794 -18.02 -6.11 15.80
C ILE A 794 -18.42 -6.02 14.32
N GLU A 795 -19.38 -6.81 13.84
CA GLU A 795 -19.84 -6.73 12.45
C GLU A 795 -20.51 -5.38 12.14
N ALA A 796 -21.31 -4.85 13.08
CA ALA A 796 -21.90 -3.52 12.98
C ALA A 796 -20.80 -2.44 12.92
N LEU A 797 -19.78 -2.52 13.80
CA LEU A 797 -18.64 -1.60 13.79
C LEU A 797 -17.84 -1.68 12.47
N GLN A 798 -17.64 -2.89 11.93
CA GLN A 798 -17.04 -3.12 10.61
C GLN A 798 -17.88 -2.53 9.47
N ALA A 799 -19.22 -2.53 9.58
CA ALA A 799 -20.10 -1.94 8.58
C ALA A 799 -20.01 -0.40 8.54
N GLY A 800 -19.86 0.25 9.70
CA GLY A 800 -19.52 1.68 9.76
C GLY A 800 -18.14 1.98 9.18
N GLN A 801 -17.13 1.23 9.60
CA GLN A 801 -15.73 1.42 9.17
C GLN A 801 -15.54 1.24 7.65
N ARG A 802 -16.33 0.36 7.00
CA ARG A 802 -16.32 0.17 5.54
C ARG A 802 -16.84 1.35 4.73
N LEU A 803 -17.60 2.27 5.34
CA LEU A 803 -18.04 3.51 4.69
C LEU A 803 -17.07 4.67 4.98
N GLY A 804 -15.77 4.40 5.18
CA GLY A 804 -14.77 5.36 5.67
C GLY A 804 -14.82 5.56 7.18
N GLY A 805 -16.02 5.85 7.71
CA GLY A 805 -16.26 6.00 9.15
C GLY A 805 -15.78 7.33 9.70
N ASP A 806 -14.46 7.48 9.84
CA ASP A 806 -13.78 8.62 10.46
C ASP A 806 -13.58 9.79 9.50
N GLY A 807 -14.14 10.96 9.82
CA GLY A 807 -14.14 12.15 8.95
C GLY A 807 -12.76 12.65 8.47
N ARG A 808 -11.64 12.29 9.12
CA ARG A 808 -10.32 12.91 8.85
C ARG A 808 -9.33 12.01 8.11
N HIS A 809 -9.82 10.98 7.41
CA HIS A 809 -9.02 10.15 6.48
C HIS A 809 -7.77 9.45 7.08
N GLY A 810 -7.60 9.39 8.40
CA GLY A 810 -6.39 8.84 9.03
C GLY A 810 -6.70 8.02 10.28
N GLU A 811 -6.55 6.70 10.14
CA GLU A 811 -6.42 5.69 11.20
C GLU A 811 -7.27 5.91 12.46
N THR A 812 -8.37 5.17 12.55
CA THR A 812 -8.81 4.71 13.87
C THR A 812 -7.63 3.95 14.48
N GLN A 813 -7.21 4.31 15.69
CA GLN A 813 -6.08 3.69 16.39
C GLN A 813 -6.56 2.71 17.48
N SER A 814 -7.81 2.87 17.94
CA SER A 814 -8.35 2.09 19.04
C SER A 814 -9.79 1.69 18.80
N ALA A 815 -10.09 0.43 19.11
CA ALA A 815 -11.43 -0.11 19.09
C ALA A 815 -11.62 -1.06 20.27
N ALA A 816 -12.84 -1.14 20.79
CA ALA A 816 -13.16 -2.02 21.90
C ALA A 816 -14.54 -2.66 21.74
N VAL A 817 -14.70 -3.85 22.33
CA VAL A 817 -16.00 -4.49 22.57
C VAL A 817 -16.05 -5.03 23.99
N LEU A 818 -17.15 -4.74 24.67
CA LEU A 818 -17.42 -5.17 26.04
C LEU A 818 -18.84 -5.73 26.10
N VAL A 819 -19.01 -6.97 26.57
CA VAL A 819 -20.30 -7.66 26.63
C VAL A 819 -20.45 -8.41 27.95
N ALA A 820 -21.61 -8.30 28.60
CA ALA A 820 -21.99 -9.05 29.78
C ALA A 820 -23.29 -9.85 29.59
N ASP A 821 -23.34 -11.02 30.20
CA ASP A 821 -24.42 -12.01 30.10
C ASP A 821 -25.03 -12.30 31.49
N PRO A 822 -26.33 -12.07 31.71
CA PRO A 822 -26.98 -12.33 33.00
C PRO A 822 -27.22 -13.82 33.30
N ARG A 823 -27.02 -14.73 32.34
CA ARG A 823 -27.38 -16.14 32.49
C ARG A 823 -26.35 -16.91 33.35
N PRO A 824 -26.79 -17.66 34.38
CA PRO A 824 -25.88 -18.39 35.27
C PRO A 824 -24.90 -19.32 34.53
N GLY A 825 -23.61 -19.19 34.86
CA GLY A 825 -22.54 -20.07 34.35
C GLY A 825 -22.05 -19.78 32.91
N MET A 826 -22.50 -18.68 32.30
CA MET A 826 -22.02 -18.24 30.99
C MET A 826 -20.68 -17.49 31.11
N SER A 827 -20.59 -16.49 31.99
CA SER A 827 -19.32 -15.85 32.35
C SER A 827 -18.49 -16.70 33.33
N ARG A 828 -17.17 -16.47 33.34
CA ARG A 828 -16.24 -16.88 34.41
C ARG A 828 -16.00 -15.78 35.46
N ARG A 829 -16.36 -14.53 35.15
CA ARG A 829 -16.19 -13.36 36.02
C ARG A 829 -17.46 -13.16 36.88
N PRO A 830 -17.34 -12.73 38.15
CA PRO A 830 -18.51 -12.47 39.01
C PRO A 830 -19.40 -11.31 38.53
N ASP A 831 -18.89 -10.44 37.65
CA ASP A 831 -19.58 -9.29 37.05
C ASP A 831 -20.46 -9.66 35.82
N GLY A 832 -20.40 -10.92 35.38
CA GLY A 832 -21.14 -11.41 34.20
C GLY A 832 -20.51 -11.06 32.85
N VAL A 833 -19.36 -10.37 32.79
CA VAL A 833 -18.68 -10.03 31.52
C VAL A 833 -18.21 -11.31 30.81
N THR A 834 -18.60 -11.48 29.54
CA THR A 834 -18.26 -12.66 28.70
C THR A 834 -17.31 -12.34 27.56
N THR A 835 -17.09 -11.06 27.25
CA THR A 835 -16.09 -10.59 26.29
C THR A 835 -15.65 -9.19 26.70
N ASP A 836 -14.34 -9.00 26.78
CA ASP A 836 -13.65 -7.76 27.15
C ASP A 836 -12.39 -7.66 26.28
N ILE A 837 -12.47 -6.89 25.20
CA ILE A 837 -11.37 -6.71 24.24
C ILE A 837 -11.18 -5.21 24.00
N ASN A 838 -10.00 -4.70 24.32
CA ASN A 838 -9.59 -3.31 24.12
C ASN A 838 -8.32 -3.28 23.27
N ILE A 839 -8.44 -2.87 22.00
CA ILE A 839 -7.30 -2.63 21.11
C ILE A 839 -6.76 -1.26 21.46
N CYS A 840 -5.65 -1.19 22.19
CA CYS A 840 -5.11 0.08 22.67
C CYS A 840 -4.57 0.97 21.54
N GLU A 841 -3.80 0.39 20.63
CA GLU A 841 -3.19 1.04 19.47
C GLU A 841 -3.04 -0.04 18.39
N HIS A 842 -3.48 0.24 17.16
CA HIS A 842 -3.35 -0.61 15.96
C HIS A 842 -3.86 0.19 14.72
N PRO A 843 -3.24 0.10 13.53
CA PRO A 843 -3.67 0.85 12.34
C PRO A 843 -4.99 0.35 11.71
N GLU A 844 -5.39 -0.89 12.00
CA GLU A 844 -6.71 -1.45 11.65
C GLU A 844 -7.41 -2.03 12.90
N PRO A 845 -7.84 -1.21 13.87
CA PRO A 845 -8.19 -1.70 15.19
C PRO A 845 -9.51 -2.48 15.17
N VAL A 846 -10.42 -2.17 14.25
CA VAL A 846 -11.67 -2.92 14.05
C VAL A 846 -11.43 -4.29 13.40
N ARG A 847 -10.39 -4.43 12.57
CA ARG A 847 -9.93 -5.73 12.02
C ARG A 847 -9.24 -6.55 13.09
N GLU A 848 -8.43 -5.91 13.93
CA GLU A 848 -7.75 -6.57 15.05
C GLU A 848 -8.73 -7.01 16.14
N LEU A 849 -9.73 -6.19 16.45
CA LEU A 849 -10.86 -6.54 17.32
C LEU A 849 -11.57 -7.82 16.82
N ARG A 850 -11.82 -7.90 15.50
CA ARG A 850 -12.35 -9.09 14.83
C ARG A 850 -11.40 -10.29 14.93
N ARG A 851 -10.09 -10.10 14.76
CA ARG A 851 -9.07 -11.18 14.84
C ARG A 851 -8.97 -11.75 16.26
N ILE A 852 -8.81 -10.89 17.28
CA ILE A 852 -8.73 -11.31 18.68
C ILE A 852 -10.04 -11.97 19.10
N TYR A 853 -11.20 -11.45 18.71
CA TYR A 853 -12.48 -12.09 18.98
C TYR A 853 -12.54 -13.51 18.42
N ALA A 854 -12.18 -13.71 17.14
CA ALA A 854 -12.22 -15.02 16.49
C ALA A 854 -11.25 -16.03 17.12
N VAL A 855 -10.10 -15.58 17.65
CA VAL A 855 -9.17 -16.38 18.46
C VAL A 855 -9.75 -16.71 19.84
N ALA A 856 -10.45 -15.78 20.48
CA ALA A 856 -11.03 -15.96 21.81
C ALA A 856 -12.28 -16.86 21.82
N SER A 857 -13.06 -16.84 20.74
CA SER A 857 -14.25 -17.67 20.50
C SER A 857 -13.92 -19.05 19.91
N GLU A 858 -12.77 -19.19 19.24
CA GLU A 858 -12.40 -20.34 18.40
C GLU A 858 -13.34 -20.50 17.18
N THR A 859 -13.83 -19.38 16.61
CA THR A 859 -14.73 -19.36 15.45
C THR A 859 -14.01 -19.79 14.16
N LEU A 860 -14.62 -20.72 13.41
CA LEU A 860 -14.08 -21.22 12.14
C LEU A 860 -13.67 -20.08 11.18
N GLY A 861 -12.42 -20.10 10.73
CA GLY A 861 -11.84 -19.12 9.80
C GLY A 861 -10.72 -18.23 10.37
N PHE A 862 -10.46 -18.28 11.68
CA PHE A 862 -9.40 -17.47 12.31
C PHE A 862 -7.96 -17.93 11.97
N ARG A 863 -7.79 -19.14 11.44
CA ARG A 863 -6.51 -19.74 11.02
C ARG A 863 -6.72 -20.66 9.82
N ARG A 864 -5.65 -20.92 9.07
CA ARG A 864 -5.62 -22.01 8.07
C ARG A 864 -5.74 -23.35 8.79
N LEU A 865 -6.69 -24.19 8.37
CA LEU A 865 -6.91 -25.51 8.96
C LEU A 865 -6.08 -26.58 8.21
N GLU A 866 -4.81 -26.64 8.55
CA GLU A 866 -3.85 -27.61 8.02
C GLU A 866 -3.41 -28.54 9.16
N GLN A 867 -4.13 -29.65 9.38
CA GLN A 867 -3.80 -30.75 10.33
C GLN A 867 -3.74 -30.37 11.84
N PHE A 868 -4.76 -29.65 12.35
CA PHE A 868 -4.84 -29.24 13.76
C PHE A 868 -6.03 -29.81 14.55
N VAL A 869 -6.08 -29.51 15.85
CA VAL A 869 -7.22 -29.79 16.76
C VAL A 869 -7.88 -28.47 17.18
N GLY A 870 -9.21 -28.42 17.31
CA GLY A 870 -9.93 -27.25 17.85
C GLY A 870 -11.45 -27.27 17.65
N ARG A 871 -12.17 -26.30 18.23
CA ARG A 871 -13.63 -26.12 18.06
C ARG A 871 -14.02 -25.62 16.67
N ASP A 872 -13.10 -24.98 15.97
CA ASP A 872 -13.18 -24.63 14.55
C ASP A 872 -13.33 -25.88 13.67
N VAL A 873 -12.59 -26.95 13.96
CA VAL A 873 -12.74 -28.25 13.29
C VAL A 873 -14.13 -28.85 13.53
N PHE A 874 -14.67 -28.74 14.75
CA PHE A 874 -16.05 -29.18 15.03
C PHE A 874 -17.08 -28.39 14.22
N GLN A 875 -16.96 -27.06 14.16
CA GLN A 875 -17.83 -26.20 13.33
C GLN A 875 -17.79 -26.65 11.86
N LEU A 876 -16.59 -26.85 11.31
CA LEU A 876 -16.40 -27.30 9.94
C LEU A 876 -17.02 -28.69 9.69
N LYS A 877 -16.81 -29.65 10.59
CA LYS A 877 -17.43 -30.99 10.51
C LYS A 877 -18.96 -30.93 10.59
N VAL A 878 -19.55 -30.05 11.41
CA VAL A 878 -21.00 -29.81 11.44
C VAL A 878 -21.50 -29.21 10.11
N MET A 879 -20.81 -28.20 9.58
CA MET A 879 -21.20 -27.52 8.34
C MET A 879 -21.10 -28.46 7.12
N LEU A 880 -19.99 -29.19 6.97
CA LEU A 880 -19.80 -30.20 5.93
C LEU A 880 -20.79 -31.36 6.08
N HIS A 881 -21.15 -31.76 7.30
CA HIS A 881 -22.18 -32.79 7.53
C HIS A 881 -23.57 -32.30 7.12
N ALA A 882 -23.94 -31.07 7.48
CA ALA A 882 -25.22 -30.48 7.09
C ALA A 882 -25.36 -30.26 5.57
N LEU A 883 -24.25 -30.22 4.83
CA LEU A 883 -24.20 -30.22 3.36
C LEU A 883 -23.89 -31.59 2.73
N GLY A 884 -23.82 -32.68 3.52
CA GLY A 884 -23.63 -34.05 3.04
C GLY A 884 -22.19 -34.48 2.70
N TYR A 885 -21.21 -33.58 2.83
CA TYR A 885 -19.80 -33.87 2.53
C TYR A 885 -19.12 -34.74 3.61
N TYR A 886 -19.47 -34.54 4.89
CA TYR A 886 -18.89 -35.26 6.02
C TYR A 886 -19.89 -36.21 6.68
N ARG A 887 -19.66 -37.52 6.57
CA ARG A 887 -20.50 -38.60 7.15
C ARG A 887 -22.03 -38.41 6.97
N PRO A 888 -22.56 -38.30 5.74
CA PRO A 888 -24.00 -38.05 5.50
C PRO A 888 -24.91 -39.11 6.14
N GLU A 889 -24.50 -40.38 6.12
CA GLU A 889 -25.28 -41.51 6.67
C GLU A 889 -25.20 -41.68 8.20
N SER A 890 -24.51 -40.77 8.90
CA SER A 890 -24.35 -40.83 10.36
C SER A 890 -25.23 -39.80 11.09
N PRO A 891 -25.54 -40.00 12.38
CA PRO A 891 -26.01 -38.91 13.23
C PRO A 891 -25.01 -37.74 13.21
N ALA A 892 -25.53 -36.51 13.14
CA ALA A 892 -24.71 -35.31 13.11
C ALA A 892 -23.73 -35.25 14.30
N PRO A 893 -22.49 -34.76 14.12
CA PRO A 893 -21.45 -34.81 15.14
C PRO A 893 -21.84 -34.05 16.43
N ALA A 894 -21.48 -34.61 17.58
CA ALA A 894 -21.65 -34.00 18.90
C ALA A 894 -20.27 -33.68 19.51
N ILE A 895 -20.17 -32.63 20.32
CA ILE A 895 -18.89 -32.03 20.75
C ILE A 895 -18.04 -32.93 21.67
N ASP A 896 -18.69 -33.90 22.31
CA ASP A 896 -18.12 -34.95 23.16
C ASP A 896 -17.70 -36.21 22.40
N SER A 897 -17.99 -36.28 21.09
CA SER A 897 -17.67 -37.45 20.27
C SER A 897 -16.15 -37.60 20.04
N PRO A 898 -15.57 -38.81 20.20
CA PRO A 898 -14.14 -39.04 19.96
C PRO A 898 -13.68 -38.58 18.57
N GLY A 899 -12.58 -37.83 18.51
CA GLY A 899 -11.99 -37.33 17.27
C GLY A 899 -12.73 -36.14 16.62
N VAL A 900 -13.87 -35.68 17.17
CA VAL A 900 -14.67 -34.61 16.52
C VAL A 900 -13.96 -33.25 16.45
N LEU A 901 -13.00 -33.01 17.34
CA LEU A 901 -12.16 -31.81 17.36
C LEU A 901 -10.91 -31.93 16.48
N VAL A 902 -10.60 -33.13 15.95
CA VAL A 902 -9.34 -33.42 15.23
C VAL A 902 -9.57 -33.27 13.73
N TYR A 903 -8.69 -32.53 13.04
CA TYR A 903 -8.69 -32.39 11.59
C TYR A 903 -7.98 -33.61 10.97
N ASP A 904 -8.75 -34.69 10.85
CA ASP A 904 -8.35 -35.99 10.33
C ASP A 904 -8.44 -36.07 8.79
N GLN A 905 -7.94 -37.16 8.20
CA GLN A 905 -8.00 -37.37 6.75
C GLN A 905 -9.44 -37.32 6.19
N GLU A 906 -10.43 -37.77 6.96
CA GLU A 906 -11.84 -37.69 6.57
C GLU A 906 -12.34 -36.22 6.49
N SER A 907 -11.73 -35.31 7.26
CA SER A 907 -11.96 -33.87 7.16
C SER A 907 -11.32 -33.28 5.89
N VAL A 908 -10.10 -33.72 5.55
CA VAL A 908 -9.39 -33.38 4.31
C VAL A 908 -10.23 -33.81 3.10
N ASP A 909 -10.60 -35.09 3.05
CA ASP A 909 -11.39 -35.70 1.96
C ASP A 909 -12.78 -35.06 1.78
N ALA A 910 -13.35 -34.48 2.84
CA ALA A 910 -14.61 -33.76 2.80
C ALA A 910 -14.45 -32.30 2.31
N VAL A 911 -13.38 -31.61 2.71
CA VAL A 911 -13.06 -30.25 2.22
C VAL A 911 -12.64 -30.27 0.76
N ASP A 912 -11.79 -31.21 0.35
CA ASP A 912 -11.31 -31.29 -1.03
C ASP A 912 -12.45 -31.66 -2.00
N ARG A 913 -13.37 -32.53 -1.59
CA ARG A 913 -14.60 -32.81 -2.36
C ARG A 913 -15.50 -31.57 -2.45
N PHE A 914 -15.69 -30.84 -1.35
CA PHE A 914 -16.44 -29.59 -1.36
C PHE A 914 -15.84 -28.56 -2.33
N ARG A 915 -14.52 -28.35 -2.29
CA ARG A 915 -13.82 -27.40 -3.18
C ARG A 915 -13.85 -27.84 -4.64
N ALA A 916 -13.69 -29.15 -4.90
CA ALA A 916 -13.82 -29.71 -6.25
C ALA A 916 -15.21 -29.46 -6.85
N ASP A 917 -16.29 -29.64 -6.07
CA ASP A 917 -17.67 -29.34 -6.50
C ASP A 917 -17.92 -27.85 -6.76
N GLN A 918 -17.18 -26.94 -6.10
CA GLN A 918 -17.21 -25.51 -6.43
C GLN A 918 -16.30 -25.15 -7.63
N GLY A 919 -15.58 -26.12 -8.21
CA GLY A 919 -14.62 -25.92 -9.30
C GLY A 919 -13.29 -25.29 -8.87
N TRP A 920 -12.92 -25.36 -7.59
CA TRP A 920 -11.74 -24.69 -7.05
C TRP A 920 -10.58 -25.66 -6.85
N GLN A 921 -9.47 -25.39 -7.54
CA GLN A 921 -8.23 -26.16 -7.41
C GLN A 921 -7.33 -25.59 -6.31
N THR A 922 -6.54 -26.46 -5.69
CA THR A 922 -5.54 -26.14 -4.66
C THR A 922 -4.44 -27.20 -4.72
N THR A 923 -3.19 -26.82 -4.44
CA THR A 923 -2.06 -27.76 -4.25
C THR A 923 -1.94 -28.25 -2.81
N VAL A 924 -2.67 -27.63 -1.88
CA VAL A 924 -2.71 -27.98 -0.45
C VAL A 924 -4.00 -28.78 -0.18
N PRO A 925 -3.91 -30.06 0.22
CA PRO A 925 -5.08 -30.87 0.60
C PRO A 925 -5.75 -30.35 1.88
N GLY A 926 -7.09 -30.36 1.89
CA GLY A 926 -7.89 -29.91 3.03
C GLY A 926 -7.90 -28.40 3.24
N TYR A 927 -7.48 -27.62 2.25
CA TYR A 927 -7.25 -26.18 2.41
C TYR A 927 -8.56 -25.39 2.64
N VAL A 928 -8.74 -24.88 3.87
CA VAL A 928 -9.86 -24.01 4.25
C VAL A 928 -9.41 -22.55 4.31
N ASP A 929 -9.93 -21.76 3.37
CA ASP A 929 -9.82 -20.30 3.30
C ASP A 929 -11.18 -19.63 3.66
N SER A 930 -11.22 -18.30 3.71
CA SER A 930 -12.46 -17.55 3.96
C SER A 930 -13.53 -17.84 2.90
N ARG A 931 -13.12 -17.96 1.64
CA ARG A 931 -13.99 -18.29 0.49
C ARG A 931 -14.70 -19.64 0.66
N THR A 932 -14.02 -20.66 1.20
CA THR A 932 -14.62 -21.94 1.60
C THR A 932 -15.73 -21.71 2.63
N ILE A 933 -15.46 -20.94 3.68
CA ILE A 933 -16.37 -20.75 4.82
C ILE A 933 -17.59 -19.91 4.41
N GLU A 934 -17.38 -18.84 3.65
CA GLU A 934 -18.44 -18.02 3.05
C GLU A 934 -19.36 -18.86 2.16
N ARG A 935 -18.81 -19.73 1.32
CA ARG A 935 -19.60 -20.59 0.42
C ARG A 935 -20.31 -21.73 1.15
N LEU A 936 -19.71 -22.30 2.20
CA LEU A 936 -20.40 -23.24 3.10
C LEU A 936 -21.61 -22.55 3.75
N TRP A 937 -21.48 -21.32 4.24
CA TRP A 937 -22.63 -20.57 4.79
C TRP A 937 -23.67 -20.22 3.74
N SER A 938 -23.27 -19.77 2.54
CA SER A 938 -24.17 -19.54 1.40
C SER A 938 -25.02 -20.77 1.11
N LEU A 939 -24.40 -21.94 0.97
CA LEU A 939 -25.07 -23.21 0.71
C LEU A 939 -25.98 -23.67 1.86
N LEU A 940 -25.63 -23.35 3.12
CA LEU A 940 -26.48 -23.63 4.28
C LEU A 940 -27.71 -22.72 4.34
N GLU A 941 -27.62 -21.47 3.88
CA GLU A 941 -28.78 -20.58 3.72
C GLU A 941 -29.64 -21.01 2.52
N GLU A 942 -29.03 -21.32 1.37
CA GLU A 942 -29.68 -21.87 0.17
C GLU A 942 -30.47 -23.16 0.48
N ALA A 943 -29.94 -24.01 1.38
CA ALA A 943 -30.60 -25.23 1.85
C ALA A 943 -31.56 -25.03 3.04
N GLY A 944 -31.70 -23.81 3.58
CA GLY A 944 -32.53 -23.53 4.76
C GLY A 944 -32.02 -24.16 6.07
N ARG A 945 -30.77 -24.62 6.12
CA ARG A 945 -30.15 -25.33 7.27
C ARG A 945 -29.29 -24.46 8.16
N ALA A 946 -28.99 -23.22 7.77
CA ALA A 946 -28.09 -22.34 8.52
C ALA A 946 -28.54 -22.12 9.98
N GLY A 947 -29.85 -22.05 10.25
CA GLY A 947 -30.39 -21.95 11.62
C GLY A 947 -30.04 -23.16 12.49
N GLU A 948 -30.31 -24.38 12.01
CA GLU A 948 -29.97 -25.65 12.69
C GLU A 948 -28.47 -25.71 13.02
N VAL A 949 -27.62 -25.33 12.06
CA VAL A 949 -26.17 -25.33 12.24
C VAL A 949 -25.74 -24.25 13.25
N ARG A 950 -26.27 -23.02 13.16
CA ARG A 950 -25.96 -21.94 14.10
C ARG A 950 -26.33 -22.32 15.53
N ASP A 951 -27.52 -22.86 15.75
CA ASP A 951 -27.97 -23.32 17.08
C ASP A 951 -27.03 -24.39 17.65
N ARG A 952 -26.63 -25.36 16.82
CA ARG A 952 -25.74 -26.46 17.22
C ARG A 952 -24.32 -26.01 17.58
N ILE A 953 -23.79 -24.97 16.91
CA ILE A 953 -22.45 -24.43 17.22
C ILE A 953 -22.49 -23.35 18.32
N ARG A 954 -23.61 -22.64 18.49
CA ARG A 954 -23.81 -21.55 19.48
C ARG A 954 -23.31 -21.93 20.88
N ASP A 955 -23.65 -23.14 21.33
CA ASP A 955 -23.29 -23.63 22.67
C ASP A 955 -21.87 -24.18 22.80
N VAL A 956 -21.19 -24.41 21.69
CA VAL A 956 -19.80 -24.88 21.63
C VAL A 956 -18.84 -23.69 21.53
N VAL A 957 -19.16 -22.71 20.68
CA VAL A 957 -18.34 -21.51 20.37
C VAL A 957 -18.56 -20.39 21.42
N ARG A 958 -18.88 -20.78 22.66
CA ARG A 958 -19.13 -19.84 23.76
C ARG A 958 -17.83 -19.15 24.19
N VAL A 959 -17.76 -17.83 23.98
CA VAL A 959 -16.81 -16.97 24.69
C VAL A 959 -17.21 -16.95 26.17
N ARG A 960 -16.26 -17.24 27.05
CA ARG A 960 -16.44 -17.24 28.51
C ARG A 960 -15.20 -16.67 29.22
N ARG A 961 -14.53 -15.70 28.59
CA ARG A 961 -13.20 -15.20 29.00
C ARG A 961 -13.36 -13.79 29.56
#